data_AF-G1WFS1-F1
#
_entry.id   AF-G1WFS1-F1
#
_cell.length_a   1.000
_cell.length_b   1.000
_cell.length_c   1.000
_cell.angle_alpha   90.00
_cell.angle_beta   90.00
_cell.angle_gamma   90.00
#
_symmetry.space_group_name_H-M   'P 1'
#
loop_
_entity.id
_entity.type
_entity.pdbx_description
1 polymer ?
#
loop_
_entity_poly.entity_id
_entity_poly.type
_entity_poly.pdbx_seq_one_letter_code
_entity_poly.pdbx_strand_id
1 'polypeptide(L)'
;MDAQMVVIVAGIILFVAVIGSLLFLRGYSSKFTFDTKNGTRPRASEGEGNTPGVAMKGRFQILTAGVGAVFAAVAAKLWSMQMVSSDYYEGLSQDNQTRTVTTPAPRGRILDRNGIELVTNRPSLVVGVYRDFADDAVAVRHLANVLGIPYMAALRNIQDYSQSAQSLHTVASDVRLSTVAHIQEHATEFPDVHVYERTERVYPYGTLACHVLGYTGTITSDQLAAQDEREENGETSANDIEYQSGDIVGQAGVETRYESLLQGIRGEQTVKVDASGNVTAEAGAVPPRAGSDVKLTIDLQIQQACEEGLKRAMEKGQASGYKANAGACICMDCTNGEILGMASAPSFDPSVFIGGVSSDDWSKLNSDDGGRPMINRCVSGQYMSASTIKPFSSLAALEYGVYTSSQTSNCPGWWTGLGDSAGRWCWDHAGHGTLGLQKGITLSCDAVFYDIGKAFYYDEKNPEGLQEMFKRWGLGSLTGVDLPSEAEGRVPTAEWKKEYFSSWSDEERSWNPGDMLNIVIGQGDILVTPLQMATAYAGIANGGKEYVPHVFLSAVSRDGDGDAASYQVKELRDVQVNNESELDLVHNGLEGVIYEASSSMANHFSSLGVRVAGKSGTGQKTGDDDYSWFISYAPADEPKYVVVTLVEQGGFGSTSAMVGTRYVLGVIYDAPDSMAVSGGSGD
;
A
#
# COMPACT_ATOMS: atom_id res chain seq x y z
N MET A 1 -3.04 62.39 -2.13
CA MET A 1 -1.86 62.61 -3.00
C MET A 1 -1.21 61.26 -3.13
N ASP A 2 -1.07 60.77 -4.37
CA ASP A 2 -0.44 59.48 -4.66
C ASP A 2 0.96 59.45 -4.02
N ALA A 3 1.32 58.35 -3.35
CA ALA A 3 2.61 58.20 -2.69
C ALA A 3 3.77 58.38 -3.71
N GLN A 4 3.54 57.99 -4.96
CA GLN A 4 4.46 58.26 -6.07
C GLN A 4 4.68 59.77 -6.29
N MET A 5 3.63 60.58 -6.20
CA MET A 5 3.72 62.03 -6.43
C MET A 5 4.51 62.74 -5.32
N VAL A 6 4.36 62.27 -4.07
CA VAL A 6 5.10 62.82 -2.92
C VAL A 6 6.60 62.50 -3.03
N VAL A 7 6.96 61.28 -3.45
CA VAL A 7 8.35 60.87 -3.64
C VAL A 7 9.00 61.61 -4.80
N ILE A 8 8.28 61.81 -5.92
CA ILE A 8 8.76 62.60 -7.07
C ILE A 8 9.05 64.06 -6.65
N VAL A 9 8.12 64.68 -5.91
CA VAL A 9 8.29 66.06 -5.44
C VAL A 9 9.45 66.17 -4.46
N ALA A 10 9.60 65.24 -3.53
CA ALA A 10 10.72 65.21 -2.59
C ALA A 10 12.07 65.01 -3.30
N GLY A 11 12.12 64.15 -4.33
CA GLY A 11 13.31 63.93 -5.15
C GLY A 11 13.73 65.18 -5.94
N ILE A 12 12.77 65.91 -6.51
CA ILE A 12 13.04 67.17 -7.21
C ILE A 12 13.57 68.24 -6.24
N ILE A 13 12.99 68.35 -5.04
CA ILE A 13 13.44 69.30 -4.01
C ILE A 13 14.89 68.99 -3.60
N LEU A 14 15.22 67.72 -3.37
CA LEU A 14 16.57 67.30 -2.98
C LEU A 14 17.58 67.60 -4.10
N PHE A 15 17.22 67.32 -5.36
CA PHE A 15 18.07 67.59 -6.52
C PHE A 15 18.35 69.09 -6.68
N VAL A 16 17.31 69.93 -6.52
CA VAL A 16 17.45 71.40 -6.57
C VAL A 16 18.29 71.92 -5.39
N ALA A 17 18.14 71.35 -4.18
CA ALA A 17 18.94 71.74 -3.02
C ALA A 17 20.43 71.39 -3.18
N VAL A 18 20.75 70.23 -3.76
CA VAL A 18 22.12 69.81 -4.05
C VAL A 18 22.77 70.69 -5.13
N ILE A 19 22.04 70.98 -6.21
CA ILE A 19 22.52 71.91 -7.26
C ILE A 19 22.67 73.33 -6.71
N GLY A 20 21.72 73.81 -5.89
CA GLY A 20 21.77 75.12 -5.25
C GLY A 20 22.97 75.26 -4.31
N SER A 21 23.27 74.23 -3.51
CA SER A 21 24.44 74.17 -2.65
C SER A 21 25.76 74.19 -3.44
N LEU A 22 25.83 73.41 -4.54
CA LEU A 22 27.00 73.37 -5.42
C LEU A 22 27.25 74.71 -6.15
N LEU A 23 26.19 75.46 -6.48
CA LEU A 23 26.30 76.80 -7.06
C LEU A 23 26.67 77.87 -6.03
N PHE A 24 26.12 77.81 -4.81
CA PHE A 24 26.43 78.75 -3.73
C PHE A 24 27.89 78.65 -3.26
N LEU A 25 28.47 77.46 -3.26
CA LEU A 25 29.88 77.24 -2.88
C LEU A 25 30.90 77.78 -3.91
N ARG A 26 30.45 78.21 -5.10
CA ARG A 26 31.34 78.67 -6.18
C ARG A 26 31.59 80.19 -6.17
N GLY A 27 30.91 80.96 -5.30
CA GLY A 27 30.78 82.42 -5.43
C GLY A 27 31.47 83.35 -4.43
N TYR A 28 32.18 82.89 -3.39
CA TYR A 28 32.77 83.81 -2.39
C TYR A 28 34.30 83.79 -2.36
N SER A 29 34.93 84.76 -3.03
CA SER A 29 36.25 85.26 -2.64
C SER A 29 36.23 86.79 -2.64
N SER A 30 35.93 87.40 -1.49
CA SER A 30 36.08 88.84 -1.31
C SER A 30 37.20 89.13 -0.31
N LYS A 31 38.11 90.00 -0.75
CA LYS A 31 39.26 90.53 -0.03
C LYS A 31 38.77 91.38 1.15
N PHE A 32 39.27 91.09 2.36
CA PHE A 32 39.06 91.93 3.53
C PHE A 32 39.97 93.17 3.45
N THR A 33 39.39 94.36 3.35
CA THR A 33 40.07 95.65 3.54
C THR A 33 39.72 96.22 4.91
N PHE A 34 40.72 96.45 5.76
CA PHE A 34 40.57 97.12 7.06
C PHE A 34 40.66 98.64 6.89
N ASP A 35 39.63 99.37 7.32
CA ASP A 35 39.66 100.81 7.62
C ASP A 35 39.71 100.97 9.15
N THR A 36 40.76 101.60 9.68
CA THR A 36 40.95 101.82 11.12
C THR A 36 41.11 103.31 11.41
N LYS A 37 39.98 104.02 11.41
CA LYS A 37 39.91 105.36 11.99
C LYS A 37 39.63 105.22 13.50
N ASN A 38 40.72 105.22 14.28
CA ASN A 38 40.86 105.31 15.74
C ASN A 38 41.24 104.01 16.49
N GLY A 39 42.48 103.98 16.97
CA GLY A 39 42.78 103.53 18.34
C GLY A 39 43.33 102.12 18.55
N THR A 40 44.66 102.06 18.68
CA THR A 40 45.46 101.08 19.47
C THR A 40 45.68 99.65 18.94
N ARG A 41 46.94 99.43 18.54
CA ARG A 41 47.62 98.16 18.20
C ARG A 41 47.78 97.24 19.41
N PRO A 42 47.85 95.92 19.17
CA PRO A 42 48.82 95.06 19.84
C PRO A 42 49.86 94.51 18.84
N ARG A 43 51.13 94.57 19.25
CA ARG A 43 52.28 93.88 18.64
C ARG A 43 52.37 92.45 19.20
N ALA A 44 52.50 91.47 18.32
CA ALA A 44 53.26 90.22 18.53
C ALA A 44 53.54 89.66 17.12
N SER A 45 54.73 89.93 16.59
CA SER A 45 55.90 89.04 16.49
C SER A 45 55.81 88.08 15.31
N GLU A 46 56.79 88.25 14.43
CA GLU A 46 56.98 87.62 13.13
C GLU A 46 57.01 86.08 13.17
N GLY A 47 56.46 85.50 12.12
CA GLY A 47 56.61 84.09 11.74
C GLY A 47 56.32 83.96 10.26
N GLU A 48 57.31 84.29 9.42
CA GLU A 48 57.29 83.98 7.98
C GLU A 48 57.38 82.46 7.79
N GLY A 49 56.23 81.84 7.48
CA GLY A 49 56.13 80.45 7.03
C GLY A 49 55.46 80.41 5.67
N ASN A 50 56.28 80.47 4.61
CA ASN A 50 55.85 80.32 3.23
C ASN A 50 55.32 78.88 3.03
N THR A 51 54.00 78.68 2.92
CA THR A 51 53.43 77.40 2.46
C THR A 51 52.79 77.57 1.08
N PRO A 52 53.16 76.73 0.10
CA PRO A 52 52.74 76.87 -1.29
C PRO A 52 51.24 76.58 -1.43
N GLY A 53 50.45 77.59 -1.77
CA GLY A 53 49.07 77.43 -2.19
C GLY A 53 49.00 76.79 -3.58
N VAL A 54 49.07 75.45 -3.66
CA VAL A 54 48.77 74.70 -4.89
C VAL A 54 47.98 73.41 -4.57
N ALA A 55 46.80 73.31 -5.21
CA ALA A 55 46.12 72.08 -5.62
C ALA A 55 45.35 71.18 -4.63
N MET A 56 44.56 71.74 -3.70
CA MET A 56 43.50 70.95 -3.00
C MET A 56 42.11 70.98 -3.69
N LYS A 57 41.83 71.96 -4.58
CA LYS A 57 40.51 72.10 -5.24
C LYS A 57 40.13 70.93 -6.16
N GLY A 58 41.07 70.38 -6.92
CA GLY A 58 40.80 69.26 -7.85
C GLY A 58 40.51 67.94 -7.13
N ARG A 59 41.21 67.66 -6.04
CA ARG A 59 41.00 66.45 -5.23
C ARG A 59 39.66 66.47 -4.50
N PHE A 60 39.25 67.64 -4.00
CA PHE A 60 37.94 67.80 -3.37
C PHE A 60 36.79 67.61 -4.37
N GLN A 61 36.93 68.13 -5.60
CA GLN A 61 35.92 67.93 -6.66
C GLN A 61 35.79 66.47 -7.12
N ILE A 62 36.91 65.74 -7.22
CA ILE A 62 36.88 64.30 -7.53
C ILE A 62 36.21 63.52 -6.40
N LEU A 63 36.49 63.86 -5.13
CA LEU A 63 35.83 63.26 -3.99
C LEU A 63 34.32 63.54 -3.98
N THR A 64 33.91 64.80 -4.21
CA THR A 64 32.48 65.17 -4.28
C THR A 64 31.78 64.49 -5.45
N ALA A 65 32.43 64.36 -6.62
CA ALA A 65 31.88 63.62 -7.75
C ALA A 65 31.78 62.11 -7.46
N GLY A 66 32.77 61.53 -6.79
CA GLY A 66 32.75 60.13 -6.35
C GLY A 66 31.61 59.87 -5.36
N VAL A 67 31.46 60.72 -4.34
CA VAL A 67 30.36 60.63 -3.37
C VAL A 67 29.01 60.83 -4.07
N GLY A 68 28.91 61.80 -4.97
CA GLY A 68 27.69 62.03 -5.77
C GLY A 68 27.30 60.82 -6.63
N ALA A 69 28.28 60.15 -7.25
CA ALA A 69 28.05 58.94 -8.03
C ALA A 69 27.57 57.78 -7.15
N VAL A 70 28.11 57.62 -5.93
CA VAL A 70 27.64 56.61 -4.97
C VAL A 70 26.19 56.87 -4.57
N PHE A 71 25.83 58.11 -4.22
CA PHE A 71 24.45 58.45 -3.89
C PHE A 71 23.50 58.26 -5.08
N ALA A 72 23.94 58.59 -6.31
CA ALA A 72 23.15 58.35 -7.51
C ALA A 72 22.94 56.85 -7.76
N ALA A 73 23.94 56.01 -7.55
CA ALA A 73 23.82 54.56 -7.65
C ALA A 73 22.87 53.97 -6.61
N VAL A 74 22.94 54.45 -5.36
CA VAL A 74 22.00 54.05 -4.29
C VAL A 74 20.58 54.50 -4.61
N ALA A 75 20.39 55.74 -5.09
CA ALA A 75 19.07 56.24 -5.49
C ALA A 75 18.49 55.46 -6.67
N ALA A 76 19.30 55.12 -7.68
CA ALA A 76 18.88 54.28 -8.79
C ALA A 76 18.51 52.87 -8.34
N LYS A 77 19.26 52.27 -7.42
CA LYS A 77 18.92 50.96 -6.84
C LYS A 77 17.63 51.02 -6.03
N LEU A 78 17.43 52.06 -5.24
CA LEU A 78 16.23 52.26 -4.43
C LEU A 78 14.99 52.50 -5.31
N TRP A 79 15.13 53.28 -6.39
CA TRP A 79 14.10 53.44 -7.41
C TRP A 79 13.78 52.12 -8.12
N SER A 80 14.80 51.34 -8.49
CA SER A 80 14.60 50.01 -9.07
C SER A 80 13.84 49.08 -8.11
N MET A 81 14.19 49.06 -6.83
CA MET A 81 13.48 48.24 -5.85
C MET A 81 12.05 48.72 -5.61
N GLN A 82 11.82 50.02 -5.53
CA GLN A 82 10.49 50.58 -5.20
C GLN A 82 9.53 50.71 -6.38
N MET A 83 10.02 50.87 -7.62
CA MET A 83 9.15 51.04 -8.81
C MET A 83 9.19 49.87 -9.78
N VAL A 84 10.36 49.28 -10.04
CA VAL A 84 10.50 48.22 -11.05
C VAL A 84 10.16 46.86 -10.46
N SER A 85 10.46 46.67 -9.17
CA SER A 85 10.26 45.41 -8.46
C SER A 85 9.23 45.54 -7.33
N SER A 86 8.35 46.55 -7.35
CA SER A 86 7.34 46.74 -6.27
C SER A 86 6.53 45.47 -6.07
N ASP A 87 6.00 44.90 -7.15
CA ASP A 87 5.10 43.75 -7.09
C ASP A 87 5.82 42.52 -6.52
N TYR A 88 7.11 42.37 -6.82
CA TYR A 88 7.96 41.31 -6.28
C TYR A 88 8.23 41.49 -4.77
N TYR A 89 8.58 42.71 -4.32
CA TYR A 89 8.85 42.99 -2.91
C TYR A 89 7.58 43.09 -2.07
N GLU A 90 6.46 43.49 -2.66
CA GLU A 90 5.15 43.47 -2.04
C GLU A 90 4.66 42.03 -1.88
N GLY A 91 4.87 41.16 -2.87
CA GLY A 91 4.66 39.71 -2.74
C GLY A 91 5.49 39.12 -1.58
N LEU A 92 6.81 39.35 -1.57
CA LEU A 92 7.67 38.92 -0.45
C LEU A 92 7.23 39.49 0.91
N SER A 93 6.69 40.71 0.96
CA SER A 93 6.15 41.28 2.19
C SER A 93 4.84 40.64 2.63
N GLN A 94 3.99 40.25 1.68
CA GLN A 94 2.75 39.53 1.97
C GLN A 94 3.03 38.11 2.43
N ASP A 95 4.00 37.42 1.81
CA ASP A 95 4.45 36.09 2.22
C ASP A 95 5.06 36.11 3.63
N ASN A 96 5.77 37.18 4.00
CA ASN A 96 6.30 37.35 5.36
C ASN A 96 5.23 37.73 6.40
N GLN A 97 4.09 38.29 5.98
CA GLN A 97 3.01 38.73 6.87
C GLN A 97 1.87 37.72 6.97
N THR A 98 1.81 36.73 6.09
CA THR A 98 0.75 35.72 6.05
C THR A 98 1.35 34.34 6.26
N ARG A 99 0.61 33.49 6.95
CA ARG A 99 0.97 32.10 7.21
C ARG A 99 -0.25 31.25 6.90
N THR A 100 -0.06 30.20 6.12
CA THR A 100 -1.11 29.20 5.89
C THR A 100 -1.01 28.13 6.96
N VAL A 101 -2.12 27.90 7.66
CA VAL A 101 -2.28 26.82 8.63
C VAL A 101 -3.22 25.80 8.01
N THR A 102 -2.75 24.56 7.88
CA THR A 102 -3.54 23.46 7.34
C THR A 102 -4.30 22.77 8.47
N THR A 103 -5.56 22.44 8.22
CA THR A 103 -6.39 21.64 9.13
C THR A 103 -6.59 20.25 8.51
N PRO A 104 -6.18 19.17 9.19
CA PRO A 104 -6.38 17.82 8.70
C PRO A 104 -7.87 17.51 8.48
N ALA A 105 -8.16 16.75 7.43
CA ALA A 105 -9.52 16.30 7.15
C ALA A 105 -9.71 14.85 7.62
N PRO A 106 -10.91 14.50 8.14
CA PRO A 106 -11.24 13.13 8.45
C PRO A 106 -11.14 12.25 7.20
N ARG A 107 -10.49 11.10 7.34
CA ARG A 107 -10.43 10.07 6.31
C ARG A 107 -11.79 9.38 6.16
N GLY A 108 -12.15 8.91 4.97
CA GLY A 108 -13.35 8.12 4.74
C GLY A 108 -13.35 6.81 5.54
N ARG A 109 -14.51 6.35 5.98
CA ARG A 109 -14.68 5.05 6.65
C ARG A 109 -14.60 3.92 5.63
N ILE A 110 -14.24 2.73 6.08
CA ILE A 110 -14.32 1.50 5.27
C ILE A 110 -15.45 0.66 5.83
N LEU A 111 -16.40 0.30 4.96
CA LEU A 111 -17.63 -0.41 5.29
C LEU A 111 -17.64 -1.78 4.60
N ASP A 112 -18.29 -2.77 5.22
CA ASP A 112 -18.61 -4.04 4.58
C ASP A 112 -19.75 -3.87 3.56
N ARG A 113 -20.08 -4.95 2.84
CA ARG A 113 -21.15 -4.94 1.82
C ARG A 113 -22.55 -4.63 2.38
N ASN A 114 -22.75 -4.73 3.68
CA ASN A 114 -24.01 -4.46 4.38
C ASN A 114 -24.01 -3.07 5.06
N GLY A 115 -22.91 -2.32 4.97
CA GLY A 115 -22.76 -0.98 5.57
C GLY A 115 -22.23 -1.00 7.01
N ILE A 116 -21.71 -2.13 7.50
CA ILE A 116 -21.09 -2.26 8.81
C ILE A 116 -19.68 -1.65 8.76
N GLU A 117 -19.35 -0.79 9.72
CA GLU A 117 -18.05 -0.14 9.79
C GLU A 117 -16.94 -1.15 10.13
N LEU A 118 -16.05 -1.42 9.17
CA LEU A 118 -14.85 -2.23 9.34
C LEU A 118 -13.66 -1.37 9.81
N VAL A 119 -13.58 -0.14 9.32
CA VAL A 119 -12.59 0.86 9.76
C VAL A 119 -13.28 2.20 9.90
N THR A 120 -13.10 2.82 11.07
CA THR A 120 -13.71 4.10 11.43
C THR A 120 -12.67 5.09 11.90
N ASN A 121 -13.09 6.27 12.33
CA ASN A 121 -12.21 7.28 12.89
C ASN A 121 -12.74 7.76 14.24
N ARG A 122 -11.83 8.05 15.17
CA ARG A 122 -12.15 8.70 16.45
C ARG A 122 -11.40 10.02 16.59
N PRO A 123 -11.97 11.03 17.27
CA PRO A 123 -11.21 12.18 17.73
C PRO A 123 -10.11 11.76 18.70
N SER A 124 -8.92 12.32 18.53
CA SER A 124 -7.72 12.11 19.34
C SER A 124 -7.08 13.46 19.65
N LEU A 125 -6.68 13.65 20.91
CA LEU A 125 -5.99 14.86 21.35
C LEU A 125 -4.48 14.68 21.12
N VAL A 126 -3.90 15.61 20.38
CA VAL A 126 -2.49 15.58 20.00
C VAL A 126 -1.75 16.72 20.67
N VAL A 127 -0.54 16.42 21.16
CA VAL A 127 0.38 17.41 21.71
C VAL A 127 1.52 17.61 20.72
N GLY A 128 1.68 18.85 20.25
CA GLY A 128 2.73 19.22 19.31
C GLY A 128 3.49 20.48 19.72
N VAL A 129 4.72 20.60 19.23
CA VAL A 129 5.63 21.72 19.50
C VAL A 129 6.37 22.12 18.23
N TYR A 130 6.95 23.33 18.20
CA TYR A 130 7.88 23.72 17.15
C TYR A 130 9.27 23.11 17.39
N ARG A 131 10.09 23.05 16.33
CA ARG A 131 11.37 22.34 16.37
C ARG A 131 12.39 22.98 17.32
N ASP A 132 12.35 24.30 17.47
CA ASP A 132 13.16 25.07 18.42
C ASP A 132 12.90 24.71 19.89
N PHE A 133 11.75 24.10 20.20
CA PHE A 133 11.48 23.51 21.51
C PHE A 133 12.51 22.43 21.91
N ALA A 134 13.18 21.80 20.93
CA ALA A 134 14.26 20.84 21.19
C ALA A 134 15.50 21.46 21.86
N ASP A 135 15.68 22.78 21.77
CA ASP A 135 16.85 23.48 22.33
C ASP A 135 16.76 23.59 23.87
N ASP A 136 15.55 23.54 24.45
CA ASP A 136 15.35 23.48 25.89
C ASP A 136 15.20 22.04 26.39
N ALA A 137 16.33 21.42 26.72
CA ALA A 137 16.37 20.06 27.24
C ALA A 137 15.57 19.86 28.54
N VAL A 138 15.36 20.91 29.35
CA VAL A 138 14.58 20.83 30.58
C VAL A 138 13.09 20.78 30.24
N ALA A 139 12.62 21.67 29.36
CA ALA A 139 11.23 21.69 28.90
C ALA A 139 10.86 20.38 28.18
N VAL A 140 11.72 19.86 27.30
CA VAL A 140 11.50 18.56 26.63
C VAL A 140 11.39 17.42 27.64
N ARG A 141 12.23 17.41 28.69
CA ARG A 141 12.18 16.36 29.72
C ARG A 141 10.91 16.48 30.58
N HIS A 142 10.50 17.69 30.92
CA HIS A 142 9.25 17.94 31.64
C HIS A 142 8.05 17.45 30.82
N LEU A 143 7.98 17.83 29.54
CA LEU A 143 6.94 17.41 28.61
C LEU A 143 6.91 15.88 28.46
N ALA A 144 8.07 15.25 28.23
CA ALA A 144 8.17 13.80 28.11
C ALA A 144 7.66 13.06 29.36
N ASN A 145 7.98 13.56 30.56
CA ASN A 145 7.52 12.98 31.83
C ASN A 145 6.00 13.07 31.97
N VAL A 146 5.39 14.22 31.62
CA VAL A 146 3.93 14.41 31.68
C VAL A 146 3.20 13.54 30.65
N LEU A 147 3.77 13.41 29.45
CA LEU A 147 3.25 12.55 28.39
C LEU A 147 3.49 11.05 28.67
N GLY A 148 4.39 10.71 29.59
CA GLY A 148 4.74 9.33 29.91
C GLY A 148 5.60 8.63 28.84
N ILE A 149 6.30 9.40 28.00
CA ILE A 149 7.18 8.88 26.94
C ILE A 149 8.66 9.08 27.30
N PRO A 150 9.59 8.22 26.82
CA PRO A 150 11.02 8.42 27.05
C PRO A 150 11.52 9.74 26.47
N TYR A 151 12.42 10.44 27.18
CA TYR A 151 13.03 11.69 26.71
C TYR A 151 13.61 11.60 25.28
N MET A 152 14.31 10.49 24.97
CA MET A 152 14.88 10.29 23.63
C MET A 152 13.82 10.11 22.54
N ALA A 153 12.64 9.58 22.88
CA ALA A 153 11.52 9.46 21.94
C ALA A 153 10.88 10.83 21.69
N ALA A 154 10.60 11.58 22.77
CA ALA A 154 10.10 12.95 22.65
C ALA A 154 11.04 13.83 21.83
N LEU A 155 12.34 13.82 22.15
CA LEU A 155 13.34 14.60 21.43
C LEU A 155 13.42 14.20 19.95
N ARG A 156 13.34 12.90 19.63
CA ARG A 156 13.33 12.43 18.25
C ARG A 156 12.10 12.92 17.49
N ASN A 157 10.92 12.88 18.11
CA ASN A 157 9.67 13.34 17.49
C ASN A 157 9.70 14.86 17.24
N ILE A 158 10.33 15.64 18.11
CA ILE A 158 10.49 17.10 17.96
C ILE A 158 11.54 17.44 16.89
N GLN A 159 12.62 16.65 16.84
CA GLN A 159 13.70 16.81 15.88
C GLN A 159 13.45 16.06 14.58
N ASP A 160 12.20 15.67 14.29
CA ASP A 160 11.90 14.92 13.08
C ASP A 160 12.16 15.80 11.84
N TYR A 161 13.29 15.54 11.18
CA TYR A 161 13.75 16.30 10.01
C TYR A 161 12.89 16.06 8.78
N SER A 162 12.00 15.05 8.81
CA SER A 162 11.04 14.87 7.74
C SER A 162 10.08 16.06 7.69
N GLN A 163 9.73 16.68 8.82
CA GLN A 163 8.79 17.79 8.88
C GLN A 163 9.49 19.15 8.80
N SER A 164 8.81 20.15 8.24
CA SER A 164 9.34 21.51 8.14
C SER A 164 9.75 22.04 9.51
N ALA A 165 10.85 22.79 9.59
CA ALA A 165 11.25 23.46 10.83
C ALA A 165 10.17 24.42 11.36
N GLN A 166 9.26 24.85 10.51
CA GLN A 166 8.18 25.78 10.84
C GLN A 166 6.80 25.11 11.02
N SER A 167 6.67 23.79 10.90
CA SER A 167 5.42 23.07 11.22
C SER A 167 5.40 22.63 12.69
N LEU A 168 4.19 22.34 13.21
CA LEU A 168 4.05 21.71 14.52
C LEU A 168 4.41 20.23 14.43
N HIS A 169 5.45 19.83 15.15
CA HIS A 169 5.91 18.44 15.24
C HIS A 169 5.07 17.72 16.27
N THR A 170 4.47 16.59 15.89
CA THR A 170 3.66 15.78 16.81
C THR A 170 4.57 15.06 17.79
N VAL A 171 4.48 15.40 19.07
CA VAL A 171 5.28 14.76 20.13
C VAL A 171 4.59 13.48 20.61
N ALA A 172 3.27 13.55 20.84
CA ALA A 172 2.44 12.41 21.21
C ALA A 172 1.02 12.58 20.66
N SER A 173 0.43 11.48 20.24
CA SER A 173 -0.99 11.35 19.85
C SER A 173 -1.75 10.51 20.89
N ASP A 174 -3.08 10.53 20.82
CA ASP A 174 -4.01 9.87 21.75
C ASP A 174 -3.76 10.22 23.22
N VAL A 175 -3.45 11.49 23.49
CA VAL A 175 -3.11 11.96 24.83
C VAL A 175 -4.36 12.00 25.70
N ARG A 176 -4.28 11.37 26.88
CA ARG A 176 -5.38 11.36 27.85
C ARG A 176 -5.82 12.78 28.19
N LEU A 177 -7.14 12.99 28.26
CA LEU A 177 -7.73 14.29 28.59
C LEU A 177 -7.18 14.89 29.90
N SER A 178 -6.90 14.06 30.91
CA SER A 178 -6.28 14.51 32.17
C SER A 178 -4.89 15.10 31.98
N THR A 179 -4.09 14.54 31.08
CA THR A 179 -2.74 15.01 30.75
C THR A 179 -2.81 16.31 29.97
N VAL A 180 -3.72 16.40 29.00
CA VAL A 180 -4.00 17.63 28.26
C VAL A 180 -4.45 18.75 29.19
N ALA A 181 -5.40 18.48 30.09
CA ALA A 181 -5.86 19.45 31.07
C ALA A 181 -4.71 19.94 31.96
N HIS A 182 -3.82 19.04 32.39
CA HIS A 182 -2.63 19.40 33.17
C HIS A 182 -1.69 20.34 32.40
N ILE A 183 -1.40 20.04 31.13
CA ILE A 183 -0.56 20.91 30.26
C ILE A 183 -1.21 22.29 30.12
N GLN A 184 -2.51 22.35 29.86
CA GLN A 184 -3.25 23.61 29.66
C GLN A 184 -3.34 24.45 30.94
N GLU A 185 -3.49 23.84 32.12
CA GLU A 185 -3.50 24.54 33.40
C GLU A 185 -2.11 25.11 33.77
N HIS A 186 -1.04 24.48 33.29
CA HIS A 186 0.35 24.87 33.57
C HIS A 186 1.04 25.48 32.35
N ALA A 187 0.32 26.27 31.56
CA ALA A 187 0.84 26.88 30.32
C ALA A 187 2.15 27.67 30.51
N THR A 188 2.43 28.21 31.70
CA THR A 188 3.71 28.86 32.03
C THR A 188 4.89 27.90 32.13
N GLU A 189 4.65 26.64 32.47
CA GLU A 189 5.67 25.58 32.55
C GLU A 189 5.87 24.86 31.21
N PHE A 190 4.89 24.99 30.29
CA PHE A 190 4.90 24.42 28.95
C PHE A 190 4.76 25.52 27.88
N PRO A 191 5.71 26.47 27.80
CA PRO A 191 5.69 27.48 26.74
C PRO A 191 5.76 26.80 25.38
N ASP A 192 5.02 27.32 24.39
CA ASP A 192 5.03 26.84 23.00
C ASP A 192 4.60 25.36 22.82
N VAL A 193 3.90 24.79 23.81
CA VAL A 193 3.22 23.51 23.70
C VAL A 193 1.79 23.71 23.22
N HIS A 194 1.47 23.14 22.07
CA HIS A 194 0.16 23.24 21.44
C HIS A 194 -0.62 21.94 21.57
N VAL A 195 -1.89 22.06 21.92
CA VAL A 195 -2.84 20.95 21.92
C VAL A 195 -3.85 21.20 20.81
N TYR A 196 -4.06 20.21 19.95
CA TYR A 196 -5.05 20.25 18.90
C TYR A 196 -5.68 18.88 18.67
N GLU A 197 -6.87 18.87 18.08
CA GLU A 197 -7.59 17.63 17.76
C GLU A 197 -7.15 17.11 16.39
N ARG A 198 -6.97 15.79 16.30
CA ARG A 198 -6.86 15.05 15.03
C ARG A 198 -7.81 13.86 15.04
N THR A 199 -8.04 13.28 13.88
CA THR A 199 -8.73 12.00 13.76
C THR A 199 -7.70 10.87 13.71
N GLU A 200 -7.90 9.85 14.53
CA GLU A 200 -7.16 8.59 14.45
C GLU A 200 -8.02 7.48 13.86
N ARG A 201 -7.37 6.60 13.11
CA ARG A 201 -7.99 5.41 12.56
C ARG A 201 -8.33 4.42 13.68
N VAL A 202 -9.46 3.73 13.57
CA VAL A 202 -9.87 2.69 14.52
C VAL A 202 -10.30 1.46 13.74
N TYR A 203 -9.82 0.29 14.18
CA TYR A 203 -10.18 -1.02 13.63
C TYR A 203 -11.02 -1.76 14.68
N PRO A 204 -12.37 -1.64 14.66
CA PRO A 204 -13.24 -2.13 15.74
C PRO A 204 -13.15 -3.65 15.96
N TYR A 205 -12.74 -4.40 14.93
CA TYR A 205 -12.61 -5.85 14.95
C TYR A 205 -11.15 -6.34 15.09
N GLY A 206 -10.21 -5.46 15.45
CA GLY A 206 -8.81 -5.81 15.69
C GLY A 206 -8.12 -6.37 14.44
N THR A 207 -7.74 -7.65 14.48
CA THR A 207 -7.00 -8.33 13.40
C THR A 207 -7.85 -8.74 12.20
N LEU A 208 -9.17 -8.64 12.30
CA LEU A 208 -10.08 -9.09 11.25
C LEU A 208 -9.79 -8.36 9.94
N ALA A 209 -9.64 -9.13 8.86
CA ALA A 209 -9.37 -8.66 7.51
C ALA A 209 -8.11 -7.77 7.39
N CYS A 210 -7.14 -7.87 8.32
CA CYS A 210 -6.00 -6.95 8.38
C CYS A 210 -5.22 -6.84 7.05
N HIS A 211 -5.10 -7.92 6.28
CA HIS A 211 -4.42 -7.92 4.97
C HIS A 211 -5.25 -7.34 3.83
N VAL A 212 -6.58 -7.35 3.95
CA VAL A 212 -7.48 -6.73 2.98
C VAL A 212 -7.59 -5.24 3.28
N LEU A 213 -7.92 -4.89 4.52
CA LEU A 213 -8.06 -3.51 4.98
C LEU A 213 -6.73 -2.76 4.83
N GLY A 214 -5.64 -3.40 5.26
CA GLY A 214 -4.34 -2.78 5.38
C GLY A 214 -4.26 -1.87 6.60
N TYR A 215 -3.31 -0.94 6.56
CA TYR A 215 -3.07 0.01 7.63
C TYR A 215 -2.62 1.35 7.08
N THR A 216 -2.69 2.37 7.93
CA THR A 216 -2.19 3.72 7.65
C THR A 216 -0.86 3.94 8.37
N GLY A 217 -0.02 4.80 7.81
CA GLY A 217 1.23 5.23 8.44
C GLY A 217 1.65 6.60 7.93
N THR A 218 2.63 7.21 8.60
CA THR A 218 3.21 8.47 8.15
C THR A 218 3.79 8.32 6.75
N ILE A 219 3.56 9.31 5.90
CA ILE A 219 4.15 9.38 4.56
C ILE A 219 5.68 9.30 4.64
N THR A 220 6.28 8.47 3.78
CA THR A 220 7.74 8.29 3.76
C THR A 220 8.41 9.36 2.90
N SER A 221 9.72 9.56 3.11
CA SER A 221 10.53 10.44 2.25
C SER A 221 10.47 10.04 0.78
N ASP A 222 10.42 8.74 0.52
CA ASP A 222 10.40 8.19 -0.85
C ASP A 222 9.05 8.45 -1.52
N GLN A 223 7.95 8.38 -0.75
CA GLN A 223 6.60 8.74 -1.24
C GLN A 223 6.49 10.23 -1.57
N LEU A 224 7.08 11.10 -0.76
CA LEU A 224 7.15 12.55 -1.03
C LEU A 224 8.00 12.84 -2.27
N ALA A 225 9.20 12.24 -2.37
CA ALA A 225 10.05 12.41 -3.55
C ALA A 225 9.35 11.94 -4.84
N ALA A 226 8.63 10.81 -4.79
CA ALA A 226 7.86 10.32 -5.91
C ALA A 226 6.69 11.24 -6.30
N GLN A 227 6.09 11.95 -5.35
CA GLN A 227 5.10 13.00 -5.63
C GLN A 227 5.76 14.18 -6.35
N ASP A 228 6.88 14.68 -5.82
CA ASP A 228 7.60 15.83 -6.39
C ASP A 228 8.07 15.52 -7.83
N GLU A 229 8.59 14.31 -8.08
CA GLU A 229 8.96 13.86 -9.43
C GLU A 229 7.77 13.84 -10.40
N ARG A 230 6.59 13.41 -9.94
CA ARG A 230 5.37 13.42 -10.77
C ARG A 230 4.92 14.84 -11.10
N GLU A 231 5.06 15.76 -10.15
CA GLU A 231 4.76 17.18 -10.37
C GLU A 231 5.72 17.80 -11.39
N GLU A 232 7.02 17.55 -11.25
CA GLU A 232 8.05 18.03 -12.20
C GLU A 232 7.83 17.48 -13.62
N ASN A 233 7.36 16.23 -13.74
CA ASN A 233 7.03 15.60 -15.01
C ASN A 233 5.67 16.04 -15.60
N GLY A 234 4.91 16.89 -14.89
CA GLY A 234 3.59 17.35 -15.32
C GLY A 234 2.53 16.25 -15.32
N GLU A 235 2.72 15.20 -14.51
CA GLU A 235 1.81 14.06 -14.35
C GLU A 235 0.79 14.24 -13.23
N THR A 236 0.74 15.45 -12.63
CA THR A 236 -0.22 15.83 -11.61
C THR A 236 -1.39 16.59 -12.24
N SER A 237 -2.59 16.30 -11.75
CA SER A 237 -3.80 17.05 -12.07
C SER A 237 -4.16 18.00 -10.94
N ALA A 238 -4.88 19.09 -11.24
CA ALA A 238 -5.35 20.04 -10.22
C ALA A 238 -6.28 19.43 -9.13
N ASN A 239 -6.70 18.17 -9.31
CA ASN A 239 -7.52 17.42 -8.36
C ASN A 239 -6.71 16.38 -7.54
N ASP A 240 -5.40 16.25 -7.79
CA ASP A 240 -4.56 15.34 -7.01
C ASP A 240 -4.35 15.92 -5.61
N ILE A 241 -4.26 15.02 -4.63
CA ILE A 241 -4.03 15.40 -3.24
C ILE A 241 -2.53 15.63 -3.07
N GLU A 242 -2.16 16.87 -2.76
CA GLU A 242 -0.79 17.20 -2.38
C GLU A 242 -0.57 16.78 -0.93
N TYR A 243 0.41 15.91 -0.70
CA TYR A 243 0.83 15.46 0.61
C TYR A 243 2.01 16.30 1.11
N GLN A 244 2.03 16.50 2.42
CA GLN A 244 3.10 17.14 3.16
C GLN A 244 3.67 16.14 4.16
N SER A 245 4.91 16.37 4.57
CA SER A 245 5.51 15.55 5.59
C SER A 245 4.71 15.56 6.90
N GLY A 246 4.60 14.40 7.53
CA GLY A 246 3.77 14.19 8.71
C GLY A 246 2.31 13.82 8.39
N ASP A 247 1.91 13.84 7.12
CA ASP A 247 0.60 13.33 6.71
C ASP A 247 0.52 11.81 6.88
N ILE A 248 -0.69 11.34 7.17
CA ILE A 248 -0.99 9.92 7.29
C ILE A 248 -1.60 9.44 5.97
N VAL A 249 -1.00 8.41 5.40
CA VAL A 249 -1.42 7.78 4.14
C VAL A 249 -1.61 6.27 4.34
N GLY A 250 -2.39 5.64 3.48
CA GLY A 250 -2.53 4.19 3.42
C GLY A 250 -1.22 3.53 2.99
N GLN A 251 -0.76 2.54 3.74
CA GLN A 251 0.51 1.83 3.50
C GLN A 251 0.32 0.38 3.02
N ALA A 252 -0.86 -0.22 3.23
CA ALA A 252 -1.21 -1.51 2.66
C ALA A 252 -2.71 -1.61 2.29
N GLY A 253 -3.08 -2.70 1.61
CA GLY A 253 -4.47 -3.12 1.39
C GLY A 253 -5.35 -2.06 0.72
N VAL A 254 -6.62 -2.05 1.11
CA VAL A 254 -7.65 -1.08 0.70
C VAL A 254 -7.24 0.34 1.07
N GLU A 255 -6.60 0.54 2.23
CA GLU A 255 -6.12 1.86 2.64
C GLU A 255 -5.19 2.48 1.60
N THR A 256 -4.23 1.74 1.05
CA THR A 256 -3.37 2.24 -0.05
C THR A 256 -4.08 2.27 -1.38
N ARG A 257 -4.80 1.20 -1.72
CA ARG A 257 -5.41 1.07 -3.05
C ARG A 257 -6.40 2.20 -3.34
N TYR A 258 -7.17 2.57 -2.32
CA TYR A 258 -8.23 3.58 -2.41
C TYR A 258 -7.87 4.88 -1.70
N GLU A 259 -6.56 5.16 -1.54
CA GLU A 259 -6.05 6.38 -0.91
C GLU A 259 -6.73 7.63 -1.46
N SER A 260 -6.85 7.77 -2.78
CA SER A 260 -7.45 8.95 -3.42
C SER A 260 -8.94 9.17 -3.10
N LEU A 261 -9.66 8.11 -2.72
CA LEU A 261 -11.06 8.19 -2.30
C LEU A 261 -11.16 8.42 -0.79
N LEU A 262 -10.37 7.68 -0.03
CA LEU A 262 -10.37 7.69 1.42
C LEU A 262 -9.79 8.98 1.99
N GLN A 263 -8.80 9.56 1.33
CA GLN A 263 -8.12 10.74 1.85
C GLN A 263 -9.01 11.97 1.76
N GLY A 264 -9.14 12.65 2.92
CA GLY A 264 -9.83 13.93 3.00
C GLY A 264 -9.00 15.06 2.41
N ILE A 265 -9.67 16.09 1.92
CA ILE A 265 -9.01 17.30 1.42
C ILE A 265 -8.78 18.22 2.61
N ARG A 266 -7.51 18.53 2.90
CA ARG A 266 -7.13 19.44 4.00
C ARG A 266 -7.86 20.77 3.89
N GLY A 267 -8.24 21.31 5.04
CA GLY A 267 -8.65 22.70 5.13
C GLY A 267 -7.43 23.60 5.14
N GLU A 268 -7.58 24.83 4.68
CA GLU A 268 -6.51 25.83 4.72
C GLU A 268 -7.04 27.11 5.33
N GLN A 269 -6.29 27.67 6.28
CA GLN A 269 -6.59 28.95 6.88
C GLN A 269 -5.37 29.86 6.74
N THR A 270 -5.51 30.95 5.99
CA THR A 270 -4.48 31.98 5.90
C THR A 270 -4.65 32.95 7.06
N VAL A 271 -3.65 33.03 7.92
CA VAL A 271 -3.60 33.94 9.07
C VAL A 271 -2.50 34.97 8.90
N LYS A 272 -2.68 36.19 9.40
CA LYS A 272 -1.64 37.21 9.46
C LYS A 272 -0.84 37.05 10.75
N VAL A 273 0.48 37.03 10.65
CA VAL A 273 1.38 36.88 11.81
C VAL A 273 2.19 38.15 12.08
N ASP A 274 2.46 38.43 13.35
CA ASP A 274 3.42 39.47 13.73
C ASP A 274 4.87 38.95 13.66
N ALA A 275 5.86 39.82 13.92
CA ALA A 275 7.28 39.45 13.91
C ALA A 275 7.67 38.43 15.00
N SER A 276 6.77 38.16 15.96
CA SER A 276 6.92 37.14 17.01
C SER A 276 6.14 35.86 16.68
N GLY A 277 5.47 35.78 15.53
CA GLY A 277 4.72 34.61 15.07
C GLY A 277 3.28 34.52 15.59
N ASN A 278 2.80 35.51 16.35
CA ASN A 278 1.45 35.49 16.90
C ASN A 278 0.42 35.79 15.81
N VAL A 279 -0.71 35.09 15.85
CA VAL A 279 -1.82 35.31 14.92
C VAL A 279 -2.54 36.63 15.26
N THR A 280 -2.57 37.55 14.30
CA THR A 280 -3.14 38.90 14.46
C THR A 280 -4.48 39.09 13.75
N ALA A 281 -4.73 38.37 12.66
CA ALA A 281 -5.99 38.41 11.92
C ALA A 281 -6.14 37.21 10.99
N GLU A 282 -7.37 36.81 10.69
CA GLU A 282 -7.67 35.81 9.66
C GLU A 282 -7.83 36.51 8.30
N ALA A 283 -7.18 35.97 7.26
CA ALA A 283 -7.24 36.49 5.89
C ALA A 283 -8.17 35.66 4.98
N GLY A 284 -8.44 34.40 5.33
CA GLY A 284 -9.37 33.51 4.63
C GLY A 284 -9.31 32.07 5.15
N ALA A 285 -10.39 31.31 5.00
CA ALA A 285 -10.46 29.90 5.43
C ALA A 285 -11.25 29.05 4.42
N VAL A 286 -10.70 27.90 4.06
CA VAL A 286 -11.35 26.81 3.35
C VAL A 286 -11.50 25.65 4.34
N PRO A 287 -12.72 25.22 4.69
CA PRO A 287 -12.91 24.15 5.67
C PRO A 287 -12.42 22.80 5.10
N PRO A 288 -11.89 21.91 5.96
CA PRO A 288 -11.51 20.56 5.55
C PRO A 288 -12.74 19.78 5.07
N ARG A 289 -12.54 18.92 4.07
CA ARG A 289 -13.58 18.04 3.53
C ARG A 289 -13.21 16.59 3.76
N ALA A 290 -14.11 15.83 4.37
CA ALA A 290 -13.88 14.42 4.62
C ALA A 290 -13.65 13.63 3.32
N GLY A 291 -12.90 12.55 3.44
CA GLY A 291 -12.80 11.53 2.39
C GLY A 291 -14.14 10.81 2.18
N SER A 292 -14.28 10.16 1.03
CA SER A 292 -15.46 9.35 0.72
C SER A 292 -15.41 8.03 1.49
N ASP A 293 -16.55 7.58 2.00
CA ASP A 293 -16.63 6.25 2.60
C ASP A 293 -16.56 5.19 1.49
N VAL A 294 -15.74 4.16 1.69
CA VAL A 294 -15.56 3.05 0.74
C VAL A 294 -16.31 1.83 1.26
N LYS A 295 -17.20 1.30 0.44
CA LYS A 295 -17.93 0.06 0.69
C LYS A 295 -17.24 -1.09 -0.03
N LEU A 296 -16.95 -2.15 0.71
CA LEU A 296 -16.31 -3.35 0.18
C LEU A 296 -17.33 -4.43 -0.19
N THR A 297 -16.90 -5.39 -1.00
CA THR A 297 -17.63 -6.63 -1.28
C THR A 297 -17.56 -7.61 -0.11
N ILE A 298 -16.60 -7.41 0.79
CA ILE A 298 -16.41 -8.19 2.02
C ILE A 298 -17.71 -8.21 2.81
N ASP A 299 -18.13 -9.40 3.19
CA ASP A 299 -19.21 -9.62 4.15
C ASP A 299 -18.60 -9.95 5.50
N LEU A 300 -18.97 -9.21 6.55
CA LEU A 300 -18.38 -9.37 7.88
C LEU A 300 -18.51 -10.82 8.40
N GLN A 301 -19.65 -11.47 8.18
CA GLN A 301 -19.90 -12.82 8.68
C GLN A 301 -19.09 -13.86 7.89
N ILE A 302 -19.00 -13.71 6.56
CA ILE A 302 -18.20 -14.60 5.71
C ILE A 302 -16.71 -14.40 5.96
N GLN A 303 -16.24 -13.17 6.17
CA GLN A 303 -14.86 -12.89 6.52
C GLN A 303 -14.46 -13.56 7.84
N GLN A 304 -15.29 -13.43 8.87
CA GLN A 304 -15.10 -14.14 10.14
C GLN A 304 -15.08 -15.67 9.94
N ALA A 305 -15.94 -16.18 9.05
CA ALA A 305 -15.96 -17.59 8.71
C ALA A 305 -14.67 -18.04 8.01
N CYS A 306 -14.09 -17.22 7.12
CA CYS A 306 -12.80 -17.51 6.47
C CYS A 306 -11.65 -17.56 7.47
N GLU A 307 -11.58 -16.61 8.41
CA GLU A 307 -10.53 -16.59 9.44
C GLU A 307 -10.65 -17.74 10.44
N GLU A 308 -11.86 -18.00 10.94
CA GLU A 308 -12.12 -19.11 11.86
C GLU A 308 -11.97 -20.47 11.13
N GLY A 309 -12.39 -20.56 9.87
CA GLY A 309 -12.18 -21.74 9.03
C GLY A 309 -10.69 -22.03 8.81
N LEU A 310 -9.90 -21.01 8.47
CA LEU A 310 -8.45 -21.14 8.31
C LEU A 310 -7.78 -21.55 9.63
N LYS A 311 -8.18 -20.94 10.75
CA LYS A 311 -7.70 -21.30 12.09
C LYS A 311 -7.98 -22.77 12.40
N ARG A 312 -9.22 -23.24 12.20
CA ARG A 312 -9.59 -24.66 12.41
C ARG A 312 -8.80 -25.61 11.52
N ALA A 313 -8.54 -25.24 10.27
CA ALA A 313 -7.73 -26.03 9.35
C ALA A 313 -6.26 -26.13 9.84
N MET A 314 -5.69 -25.03 10.33
CA MET A 314 -4.35 -25.02 10.94
C MET A 314 -4.30 -25.86 12.21
N GLU A 315 -5.25 -25.67 13.14
CA GLU A 315 -5.36 -26.45 14.38
C GLU A 315 -5.50 -27.95 14.09
N LYS A 316 -6.24 -28.32 13.03
CA LYS A 316 -6.36 -29.71 12.60
C LYS A 316 -5.03 -30.27 12.07
N GLY A 317 -4.29 -29.49 11.28
CA GLY A 317 -2.94 -29.85 10.82
C GLY A 317 -1.99 -30.07 12.01
N GLN A 318 -1.98 -29.15 12.97
CA GLN A 318 -1.19 -29.23 14.20
C GLN A 318 -1.57 -30.46 15.04
N ALA A 319 -2.86 -30.72 15.23
CA ALA A 319 -3.35 -31.89 15.94
C ALA A 319 -2.99 -33.21 15.24
N SER A 320 -2.70 -33.17 13.93
CA SER A 320 -2.25 -34.31 13.14
C SER A 320 -0.71 -34.44 13.09
N GLY A 321 0.01 -33.58 13.82
CA GLY A 321 1.46 -33.64 13.97
C GLY A 321 2.25 -32.79 12.97
N TYR A 322 1.60 -31.99 12.14
CA TYR A 322 2.25 -31.11 11.16
C TYR A 322 2.49 -29.70 11.71
N LYS A 323 3.41 -28.94 11.11
CA LYS A 323 3.73 -27.57 11.54
C LYS A 323 2.53 -26.61 11.45
N ALA A 324 1.82 -26.58 10.32
CA ALA A 324 0.54 -25.90 10.10
C ALA A 324 0.41 -24.52 10.79
N ASN A 325 1.34 -23.61 10.54
CA ASN A 325 1.42 -22.31 11.23
C ASN A 325 1.04 -21.10 10.35
N ALA A 326 0.73 -21.33 9.08
CA ALA A 326 0.43 -20.29 8.11
C ALA A 326 -0.53 -20.81 7.03
N GLY A 327 -1.22 -19.89 6.36
CA GLY A 327 -2.13 -20.26 5.28
C GLY A 327 -2.99 -19.12 4.75
N ALA A 328 -3.95 -19.50 3.91
CA ALA A 328 -4.88 -18.61 3.24
C ALA A 328 -6.27 -19.25 3.12
N CYS A 329 -7.33 -18.45 3.21
CA CYS A 329 -8.69 -18.87 2.90
C CYS A 329 -9.42 -17.76 2.14
N ILE A 330 -10.00 -18.07 0.99
CA ILE A 330 -10.72 -17.13 0.13
C ILE A 330 -12.13 -17.67 -0.10
N CYS A 331 -13.13 -16.81 0.02
CA CYS A 331 -14.49 -17.04 -0.46
C CYS A 331 -14.82 -15.96 -1.49
N MET A 332 -15.16 -16.38 -2.70
CA MET A 332 -15.45 -15.51 -3.84
C MET A 332 -16.81 -15.88 -4.45
N ASP A 333 -17.59 -14.89 -4.86
CA ASP A 333 -18.75 -15.10 -5.71
C ASP A 333 -18.28 -15.29 -7.16
N CYS A 334 -18.47 -16.48 -7.71
CA CYS A 334 -17.98 -16.79 -9.05
C CYS A 334 -18.75 -16.02 -10.13
N THR A 335 -19.98 -15.56 -9.88
CA THR A 335 -20.83 -14.94 -10.90
C THR A 335 -20.45 -13.50 -11.26
N ASN A 336 -19.63 -12.85 -10.43
CA ASN A 336 -19.24 -11.45 -10.62
C ASN A 336 -17.80 -11.12 -10.15
N GLY A 337 -17.09 -12.06 -9.50
CA GLY A 337 -15.74 -11.85 -8.99
C GLY A 337 -15.67 -11.10 -7.66
N GLU A 338 -16.79 -10.91 -6.96
CA GLU A 338 -16.79 -10.29 -5.63
C GLU A 338 -16.06 -11.17 -4.62
N ILE A 339 -15.07 -10.61 -3.94
CA ILE A 339 -14.40 -11.30 -2.82
C ILE A 339 -15.23 -11.06 -1.56
N LEU A 340 -15.84 -12.11 -1.03
CA LEU A 340 -16.73 -12.03 0.13
C LEU A 340 -15.98 -12.20 1.46
N GLY A 341 -14.88 -12.93 1.43
CA GLY A 341 -13.96 -13.04 2.56
C GLY A 341 -12.58 -13.49 2.08
N MET A 342 -11.53 -12.90 2.65
CA MET A 342 -10.14 -13.20 2.37
C MET A 342 -9.33 -13.16 3.67
N ALA A 343 -8.91 -14.34 4.13
CA ALA A 343 -8.17 -14.54 5.35
C ALA A 343 -6.75 -14.99 5.03
N SER A 344 -5.75 -14.33 5.63
CA SER A 344 -4.37 -14.80 5.61
C SER A 344 -3.86 -14.96 7.05
N ALA A 345 -3.11 -16.03 7.28
CA ALA A 345 -2.52 -16.30 8.59
C ALA A 345 -1.00 -16.52 8.45
N PRO A 346 -0.19 -16.06 9.43
CA PRO A 346 -0.59 -15.32 10.64
C PRO A 346 -1.13 -13.90 10.36
N SER A 347 -2.03 -13.40 11.20
CA SER A 347 -2.58 -12.04 11.15
C SER A 347 -1.82 -11.07 12.05
N PHE A 348 -2.16 -9.78 11.97
CA PHE A 348 -1.65 -8.74 12.85
C PHE A 348 -2.75 -7.71 13.15
N ASP A 349 -2.58 -6.93 14.22
CA ASP A 349 -3.48 -5.81 14.53
C ASP A 349 -2.99 -4.55 13.78
N PRO A 350 -3.76 -4.00 12.83
CA PRO A 350 -3.38 -2.78 12.11
C PRO A 350 -3.14 -1.57 13.02
N SER A 351 -3.73 -1.58 14.23
CA SER A 351 -3.63 -0.48 15.19
C SER A 351 -2.20 -0.23 15.69
N VAL A 352 -1.30 -1.21 15.57
CA VAL A 352 0.12 -1.08 15.95
C VAL A 352 0.89 -0.08 15.08
N PHE A 353 0.33 0.32 13.94
CA PHE A 353 0.92 1.31 13.03
C PHE A 353 0.44 2.75 13.30
N ILE A 354 -0.61 2.92 14.12
CA ILE A 354 -1.14 4.24 14.47
C ILE A 354 -0.11 4.96 15.34
N GLY A 355 0.34 6.14 14.89
CA GLY A 355 1.35 6.93 15.61
C GLY A 355 2.79 6.42 15.48
N GLY A 356 3.01 5.42 14.61
CA GLY A 356 4.32 4.81 14.37
C GLY A 356 4.51 3.47 15.10
N VAL A 357 5.17 2.54 14.44
CA VAL A 357 5.39 1.17 14.94
C VAL A 357 6.69 1.09 15.75
N SER A 358 6.67 0.36 16.86
CA SER A 358 7.87 0.11 17.66
C SER A 358 8.87 -0.78 16.88
N SER A 359 10.17 -0.64 17.15
CA SER A 359 11.20 -1.48 16.50
C SER A 359 11.00 -2.97 16.77
N ASP A 360 10.52 -3.29 17.97
CA ASP A 360 10.31 -4.66 18.43
C ASP A 360 9.11 -5.28 17.73
N ASP A 361 8.00 -4.55 17.60
CA ASP A 361 6.82 -5.03 16.89
C ASP A 361 7.09 -5.12 15.39
N TRP A 362 7.79 -4.13 14.80
CA TRP A 362 8.21 -4.18 13.41
C TRP A 362 9.09 -5.41 13.12
N SER A 363 10.00 -5.74 14.02
CA SER A 363 10.87 -6.92 13.89
C SER A 363 10.07 -8.22 14.01
N LYS A 364 9.10 -8.32 14.92
CA LYS A 364 8.22 -9.49 15.03
C LYS A 364 7.38 -9.70 13.76
N LEU A 365 6.79 -8.62 13.24
CA LEU A 365 5.94 -8.64 12.04
C LEU A 365 6.71 -9.03 10.77
N ASN A 366 8.03 -8.83 10.75
CA ASN A 366 8.90 -9.20 9.63
C ASN A 366 9.76 -10.46 9.89
N SER A 367 9.65 -11.06 11.08
CA SER A 367 10.47 -12.22 11.44
C SER A 367 10.02 -13.51 10.75
N ASP A 368 10.99 -14.35 10.40
CA ASP A 368 10.74 -15.71 9.91
C ASP A 368 10.09 -16.57 11.01
N ASP A 369 10.52 -16.39 12.26
CA ASP A 369 9.97 -17.10 13.43
C ASP A 369 8.49 -16.79 13.65
N GLY A 370 8.06 -15.55 13.39
CA GLY A 370 6.66 -15.13 13.44
C GLY A 370 5.83 -15.56 12.22
N GLY A 371 6.42 -16.25 11.24
CA GLY A 371 5.74 -16.65 10.02
C GLY A 371 5.41 -15.49 9.08
N ARG A 372 6.14 -14.37 9.15
CA ARG A 372 5.93 -13.16 8.31
C ARG A 372 4.45 -12.73 8.21
N PRO A 373 3.85 -12.25 9.32
CA PRO A 373 2.44 -11.83 9.35
C PRO A 373 2.06 -10.75 8.34
N MET A 374 3.01 -9.95 7.84
CA MET A 374 2.73 -8.87 6.88
C MET A 374 2.37 -9.37 5.47
N ILE A 375 2.70 -10.63 5.14
CA ILE A 375 2.45 -11.18 3.80
C ILE A 375 0.96 -11.54 3.66
N ASN A 376 0.29 -10.93 2.68
CA ASN A 376 -1.02 -11.41 2.23
C ASN A 376 -0.85 -12.67 1.36
N ARG A 377 -0.97 -13.84 1.99
CA ARG A 377 -0.78 -15.14 1.31
C ARG A 377 -1.84 -15.45 0.25
N CYS A 378 -2.99 -14.76 0.29
CA CYS A 378 -4.04 -14.96 -0.71
C CYS A 378 -3.60 -14.48 -2.10
N VAL A 379 -2.86 -13.37 -2.17
CA VAL A 379 -2.49 -12.71 -3.44
C VAL A 379 -0.99 -12.75 -3.73
N SER A 380 -0.14 -12.76 -2.69
CA SER A 380 1.32 -12.75 -2.85
C SER A 380 1.96 -14.12 -2.59
N GLY A 381 1.27 -15.03 -1.89
CA GLY A 381 1.78 -16.36 -1.58
C GLY A 381 1.83 -17.23 -2.84
N GLN A 382 3.01 -17.76 -3.15
CA GLN A 382 3.25 -18.61 -4.31
C GLN A 382 3.56 -20.05 -3.87
N TYR A 383 2.77 -21.00 -4.37
CA TYR A 383 2.81 -22.38 -3.91
C TYR A 383 2.65 -23.35 -5.08
N MET A 384 3.10 -24.59 -4.89
CA MET A 384 2.71 -25.68 -5.78
C MET A 384 1.18 -25.86 -5.73
N SER A 385 0.53 -25.96 -6.88
CA SER A 385 -0.93 -26.16 -6.97
C SER A 385 -1.35 -27.56 -6.51
N ALA A 386 -0.42 -28.52 -6.56
CA ALA A 386 -0.67 -29.92 -6.31
C ALA A 386 -1.86 -30.44 -7.15
N SER A 387 -2.55 -31.46 -6.64
CA SER A 387 -3.66 -32.10 -7.36
C SER A 387 -4.85 -31.19 -7.68
N THR A 388 -4.88 -29.93 -7.19
CA THR A 388 -5.91 -28.96 -7.58
C THR A 388 -5.83 -28.56 -9.05
N ILE A 389 -4.71 -28.82 -9.74
CA ILE A 389 -4.55 -28.49 -11.16
C ILE A 389 -5.12 -29.55 -12.12
N LYS A 390 -5.34 -30.77 -11.65
CA LYS A 390 -5.75 -31.93 -12.44
C LYS A 390 -7.00 -31.71 -13.31
N PRO A 391 -8.03 -30.94 -12.90
CA PRO A 391 -9.12 -30.53 -13.79
C PRO A 391 -8.63 -29.85 -15.08
N PHE A 392 -7.72 -28.88 -14.97
CA PHE A 392 -7.14 -28.17 -16.12
C PHE A 392 -6.25 -29.08 -16.95
N SER A 393 -5.46 -29.96 -16.31
CA SER A 393 -4.69 -30.99 -17.02
C SER A 393 -5.59 -31.94 -17.81
N SER A 394 -6.79 -32.24 -17.30
CA SER A 394 -7.78 -33.09 -17.97
C SER A 394 -8.38 -32.40 -19.18
N LEU A 395 -8.76 -31.12 -19.05
CA LEU A 395 -9.22 -30.31 -20.18
C LEU A 395 -8.14 -30.19 -21.26
N ALA A 396 -6.88 -29.94 -20.87
CA ALA A 396 -5.76 -29.92 -21.81
C ALA A 396 -5.66 -31.27 -22.56
N ALA A 397 -5.73 -32.37 -21.82
CA ALA A 397 -5.54 -33.70 -22.39
C ALA A 397 -6.60 -34.05 -23.45
N LEU A 398 -7.86 -33.66 -23.18
CA LEU A 398 -8.99 -33.84 -24.08
C LEU A 398 -8.89 -32.92 -25.30
N GLU A 399 -8.64 -31.62 -25.09
CA GLU A 399 -8.54 -30.62 -26.16
C GLU A 399 -7.41 -30.92 -27.16
N TYR A 400 -6.22 -31.26 -26.65
CA TYR A 400 -5.07 -31.59 -27.49
C TYR A 400 -5.11 -33.04 -28.00
N GLY A 401 -6.10 -33.83 -27.58
CA GLY A 401 -6.30 -35.21 -28.04
C GLY A 401 -5.21 -36.19 -27.60
N VAL A 402 -4.42 -35.84 -26.57
CA VAL A 402 -3.38 -36.72 -26.00
C VAL A 402 -3.97 -37.78 -25.06
N TYR A 403 -5.21 -37.58 -24.61
CA TYR A 403 -6.01 -38.56 -23.87
C TYR A 403 -7.48 -38.44 -24.28
N THR A 404 -8.23 -39.54 -24.28
CA THR A 404 -9.67 -39.52 -24.62
C THR A 404 -10.55 -39.89 -23.43
N SER A 405 -11.82 -39.46 -23.44
CA SER A 405 -12.78 -39.79 -22.37
C SER A 405 -13.02 -41.30 -22.20
N SER A 406 -12.82 -42.10 -23.25
CA SER A 406 -12.94 -43.57 -23.23
C SER A 406 -11.65 -44.31 -22.86
N GLN A 407 -10.51 -43.62 -22.84
CA GLN A 407 -9.23 -44.24 -22.53
C GLN A 407 -9.12 -44.53 -21.03
N THR A 408 -8.38 -45.58 -20.71
CA THR A 408 -8.12 -46.01 -19.33
C THR A 408 -6.63 -46.15 -19.10
N SER A 409 -6.20 -45.83 -17.88
CA SER A 409 -4.84 -46.05 -17.38
C SER A 409 -4.88 -47.10 -16.27
N ASN A 410 -3.80 -47.86 -16.13
CA ASN A 410 -3.64 -48.79 -15.01
C ASN A 410 -2.76 -48.15 -13.93
N CYS A 411 -3.27 -48.10 -12.71
CA CYS A 411 -2.58 -47.59 -11.53
C CYS A 411 -2.22 -48.76 -10.60
N PRO A 412 -0.98 -49.27 -10.65
CA PRO A 412 -0.48 -50.29 -9.73
C PRO A 412 0.14 -49.68 -8.45
N GLY A 413 -0.12 -48.40 -8.15
CA GLY A 413 0.53 -47.64 -7.07
C GLY A 413 1.94 -47.13 -7.40
N TRP A 414 2.68 -47.86 -8.24
CA TRP A 414 4.00 -47.48 -8.76
C TRP A 414 4.00 -47.41 -10.29
N TRP A 415 3.93 -46.22 -10.86
CA TRP A 415 3.87 -46.00 -12.30
C TRP A 415 5.26 -46.10 -12.94
N THR A 416 5.40 -46.88 -14.02
CA THR A 416 6.67 -47.13 -14.72
C THR A 416 6.60 -46.80 -16.22
N GLY A 417 5.74 -45.88 -16.63
CA GLY A 417 5.50 -45.60 -18.05
C GLY A 417 6.71 -45.02 -18.82
N LEU A 418 7.76 -44.54 -18.13
CA LEU A 418 9.06 -44.17 -18.72
C LEU A 418 10.15 -45.25 -18.54
N GLY A 419 9.78 -46.44 -18.09
CA GLY A 419 10.70 -47.52 -17.69
C GLY A 419 10.91 -47.58 -16.17
N ASP A 420 11.33 -48.75 -15.68
CA ASP A 420 11.42 -49.04 -14.24
C ASP A 420 12.38 -48.12 -13.47
N SER A 421 13.44 -47.63 -14.12
CA SER A 421 14.41 -46.70 -13.53
C SER A 421 13.86 -45.30 -13.31
N ALA A 422 12.73 -44.96 -13.94
CA ALA A 422 12.08 -43.65 -13.85
C ALA A 422 10.71 -43.74 -13.17
N GLY A 423 10.49 -44.76 -12.33
CA GLY A 423 9.21 -44.97 -11.67
C GLY A 423 8.78 -43.81 -10.77
N ARG A 424 7.47 -43.68 -10.57
CA ARG A 424 6.82 -42.62 -9.78
C ARG A 424 5.72 -43.22 -8.92
N TRP A 425 5.63 -42.78 -7.67
CA TRP A 425 4.56 -43.17 -6.76
C TRP A 425 3.26 -42.45 -7.15
N CYS A 426 2.16 -43.19 -7.12
CA CYS A 426 0.83 -42.62 -6.91
C CYS A 426 0.63 -42.41 -5.40
N TRP A 427 -0.21 -41.46 -5.00
CA TRP A 427 -0.48 -41.25 -3.57
C TRP A 427 -1.06 -42.50 -2.87
N ASP A 428 -1.90 -43.26 -3.56
CA ASP A 428 -2.31 -44.61 -3.15
C ASP A 428 -1.26 -45.62 -3.64
N HIS A 429 -0.45 -46.12 -2.71
CA HIS A 429 0.60 -47.09 -2.98
C HIS A 429 0.07 -48.51 -3.26
N ALA A 430 -1.16 -48.83 -2.85
CA ALA A 430 -1.83 -50.09 -3.22
C ALA A 430 -2.36 -50.03 -4.66
N GLY A 431 -2.66 -48.82 -5.13
CA GLY A 431 -3.04 -48.51 -6.50
C GLY A 431 -4.54 -48.57 -6.76
N HIS A 432 -4.98 -47.74 -7.70
CA HIS A 432 -6.40 -47.58 -8.05
C HIS A 432 -6.93 -48.60 -9.07
N GLY A 433 -6.09 -49.52 -9.55
CA GLY A 433 -6.43 -50.45 -10.63
C GLY A 433 -6.61 -49.73 -11.97
N THR A 434 -7.47 -50.24 -12.84
CA THR A 434 -7.74 -49.62 -14.15
C THR A 434 -8.89 -48.62 -14.06
N LEU A 435 -8.62 -47.37 -14.45
CA LEU A 435 -9.57 -46.27 -14.36
C LEU A 435 -9.41 -45.28 -15.51
N GLY A 436 -10.48 -44.59 -15.86
CA GLY A 436 -10.49 -43.50 -16.85
C GLY A 436 -10.31 -42.12 -16.22
N LEU A 437 -10.34 -41.09 -17.07
CA LEU A 437 -10.01 -39.71 -16.70
C LEU A 437 -10.89 -39.14 -15.57
N GLN A 438 -12.21 -39.32 -15.64
CA GLN A 438 -13.13 -38.82 -14.60
C GLN A 438 -12.79 -39.40 -13.22
N LYS A 439 -12.61 -40.73 -13.14
CA LYS A 439 -12.19 -41.39 -11.89
C LYS A 439 -10.77 -41.00 -11.48
N GLY A 440 -9.91 -40.66 -12.44
CA GLY A 440 -8.60 -40.06 -12.19
C GLY A 440 -8.71 -38.74 -11.42
N ILE A 441 -9.67 -37.88 -11.77
CA ILE A 441 -9.97 -36.64 -11.03
C ILE A 441 -10.54 -36.99 -9.65
N THR A 442 -11.58 -37.83 -9.61
CA THR A 442 -12.31 -38.22 -8.39
C THR A 442 -11.40 -38.83 -7.32
N LEU A 443 -10.60 -39.83 -7.68
CA LEU A 443 -9.67 -40.52 -6.77
C LEU A 443 -8.30 -39.85 -6.75
N SER A 444 -8.13 -38.73 -7.46
CA SER A 444 -6.86 -38.00 -7.56
C SER A 444 -5.67 -38.87 -8.01
N CYS A 445 -5.91 -39.90 -8.83
CA CYS A 445 -4.90 -40.91 -9.19
C CYS A 445 -3.78 -40.32 -10.06
N ASP A 446 -2.54 -40.28 -9.55
CA ASP A 446 -1.40 -39.70 -10.27
C ASP A 446 -1.03 -40.48 -11.53
N ALA A 447 -1.19 -41.81 -11.55
CA ALA A 447 -0.84 -42.62 -12.71
C ALA A 447 -1.57 -42.23 -14.01
N VAL A 448 -2.86 -41.83 -13.92
CA VAL A 448 -3.62 -41.30 -15.06
C VAL A 448 -2.97 -40.03 -15.59
N PHE A 449 -2.59 -39.13 -14.69
CA PHE A 449 -1.96 -37.85 -15.05
C PHE A 449 -0.51 -38.01 -15.49
N TYR A 450 0.21 -39.02 -15.01
CA TYR A 450 1.54 -39.37 -15.53
C TYR A 450 1.46 -39.88 -16.97
N ASP A 451 0.44 -40.67 -17.31
CA ASP A 451 0.20 -41.04 -18.71
C ASP A 451 -0.08 -39.80 -19.58
N ILE A 452 -0.87 -38.84 -19.07
CA ILE A 452 -1.13 -37.56 -19.76
C ILE A 452 0.16 -36.74 -19.91
N GLY A 453 0.94 -36.58 -18.85
CA GLY A 453 2.20 -35.82 -18.89
C GLY A 453 3.21 -36.46 -19.84
N LYS A 454 3.31 -37.80 -19.83
CA LYS A 454 4.11 -38.53 -20.81
C LYS A 454 3.63 -38.26 -22.24
N ALA A 455 2.32 -38.30 -22.47
CA ALA A 455 1.75 -38.09 -23.79
C ALA A 455 2.03 -36.66 -24.30
N PHE A 456 1.90 -35.64 -23.45
CA PHE A 456 2.28 -34.26 -23.79
C PHE A 456 3.77 -34.11 -24.09
N TYR A 457 4.64 -34.71 -23.28
CA TYR A 457 6.09 -34.61 -23.51
C TYR A 457 6.51 -35.16 -24.88
N TYR A 458 5.86 -36.24 -25.32
CA TYR A 458 6.12 -36.85 -26.63
C TYR A 458 5.21 -36.32 -27.76
N ASP A 459 4.37 -35.32 -27.51
CA ASP A 459 3.60 -34.66 -28.56
C ASP A 459 4.50 -33.68 -29.33
N GLU A 460 4.93 -34.08 -30.52
CA GLU A 460 5.72 -33.22 -31.41
C GLU A 460 4.93 -32.02 -31.96
N LYS A 461 3.59 -32.05 -31.90
CA LYS A 461 2.75 -30.97 -32.42
C LYS A 461 2.57 -29.85 -31.40
N ASN A 462 2.32 -30.20 -30.13
CA ASN A 462 2.04 -29.25 -29.06
C ASN A 462 2.82 -29.61 -27.78
N PRO A 463 4.16 -29.55 -27.80
CA PRO A 463 4.99 -29.95 -26.67
C PRO A 463 4.77 -29.12 -25.39
N GLU A 464 4.21 -27.91 -25.53
CA GLU A 464 3.82 -27.03 -24.41
C GLU A 464 2.29 -26.87 -24.28
N GLY A 465 1.49 -27.75 -24.89
CA GLY A 465 0.02 -27.65 -24.87
C GLY A 465 -0.58 -27.65 -23.46
N LEU A 466 0.04 -28.36 -22.52
CA LEU A 466 -0.36 -28.34 -21.10
C LEU A 466 -0.16 -26.96 -20.48
N GLN A 467 1.01 -26.35 -20.69
CA GLN A 467 1.33 -25.02 -20.19
C GLN A 467 0.42 -23.96 -20.82
N GLU A 468 0.15 -24.07 -22.12
CA GLU A 468 -0.78 -23.16 -22.80
C GLU A 468 -2.20 -23.25 -22.25
N MET A 469 -2.66 -24.45 -21.89
CA MET A 469 -3.92 -24.58 -21.16
C MET A 469 -3.85 -23.86 -19.81
N PHE A 470 -2.82 -24.09 -19.01
CA PHE A 470 -2.70 -23.42 -17.70
C PHE A 470 -2.69 -21.89 -17.80
N LYS A 471 -1.95 -21.33 -18.77
CA LYS A 471 -1.94 -19.89 -19.05
C LYS A 471 -3.30 -19.38 -19.52
N ARG A 472 -4.02 -20.15 -20.34
CA ARG A 472 -5.38 -19.79 -20.82
C ARG A 472 -6.37 -19.62 -19.66
N TRP A 473 -6.24 -20.44 -18.62
CA TRP A 473 -6.97 -20.33 -17.35
C TRP A 473 -6.34 -19.34 -16.36
N GLY A 474 -5.43 -18.48 -16.83
CA GLY A 474 -4.87 -17.37 -16.06
C GLY A 474 -3.71 -17.69 -15.13
N LEU A 475 -3.26 -18.94 -15.04
CA LEU A 475 -2.12 -19.30 -14.21
C LEU A 475 -0.84 -18.69 -14.80
N GLY A 476 0.01 -18.12 -13.95
CA GLY A 476 1.19 -17.39 -14.43
C GLY A 476 0.91 -15.95 -14.89
N SER A 477 -0.28 -15.40 -14.58
CA SER A 477 -0.65 -14.00 -14.85
C SER A 477 -1.40 -13.37 -13.68
N LEU A 478 -1.32 -12.04 -13.55
CA LEU A 478 -2.12 -11.30 -12.56
C LEU A 478 -3.62 -11.46 -12.82
N THR A 479 -4.40 -11.65 -11.76
CA THR A 479 -5.88 -11.67 -11.85
C THR A 479 -6.45 -10.27 -11.98
N GLY A 480 -5.68 -9.24 -11.59
CA GLY A 480 -6.09 -7.83 -11.67
C GLY A 480 -6.91 -7.38 -10.47
N VAL A 481 -6.81 -8.10 -9.34
CA VAL A 481 -7.46 -7.73 -8.10
C VAL A 481 -7.05 -6.32 -7.66
N ASP A 482 -8.00 -5.60 -7.11
CA ASP A 482 -7.82 -4.28 -6.54
C ASP A 482 -7.18 -4.32 -5.15
N LEU A 483 -6.08 -5.06 -5.03
CA LEU A 483 -5.21 -5.10 -3.86
C LEU A 483 -3.74 -4.98 -4.31
N PRO A 484 -2.88 -4.33 -3.52
CA PRO A 484 -1.47 -4.20 -3.86
C PRO A 484 -0.73 -5.55 -3.76
N SER A 485 0.44 -5.61 -4.41
CA SER A 485 1.41 -6.72 -4.26
C SER A 485 0.91 -8.11 -4.70
N GLU A 486 0.02 -8.15 -5.68
CA GLU A 486 -0.36 -9.41 -6.34
C GLU A 486 0.85 -10.05 -7.04
N ALA A 487 1.06 -11.35 -6.83
CA ALA A 487 2.09 -12.13 -7.49
C ALA A 487 1.54 -12.83 -8.74
N GLU A 488 2.33 -12.87 -9.80
CA GLU A 488 1.93 -13.47 -11.09
C GLU A 488 1.95 -15.00 -11.12
N GLY A 489 2.54 -15.66 -10.12
CA GLY A 489 2.74 -17.12 -10.15
C GLY A 489 3.83 -17.53 -11.16
N ARG A 490 3.79 -18.78 -11.62
CA ARG A 490 4.73 -19.34 -12.60
C ARG A 490 4.16 -20.59 -13.27
N VAL A 491 4.07 -20.56 -14.60
CA VAL A 491 3.87 -21.75 -15.42
C VAL A 491 5.17 -22.05 -16.16
N PRO A 492 5.94 -23.07 -15.75
CA PRO A 492 7.29 -23.31 -16.26
C PRO A 492 7.26 -23.86 -17.70
N THR A 493 8.04 -23.21 -18.58
CA THR A 493 8.30 -23.64 -19.97
C THR A 493 9.73 -24.15 -20.13
N ALA A 494 10.03 -24.77 -21.28
CA ALA A 494 11.39 -25.19 -21.58
C ALA A 494 12.36 -23.99 -21.64
N GLU A 495 11.90 -22.86 -22.19
CA GLU A 495 12.63 -21.60 -22.24
C GLU A 495 12.88 -21.05 -20.84
N TRP A 496 11.83 -20.95 -20.02
CA TRP A 496 11.94 -20.49 -18.64
C TRP A 496 12.98 -21.30 -17.85
N LYS A 497 12.95 -22.63 -17.95
CA LYS A 497 13.87 -23.51 -17.20
C LYS A 497 15.33 -23.25 -17.61
N LYS A 498 15.58 -23.09 -18.92
CA LYS A 498 16.91 -22.83 -19.47
C LYS A 498 17.50 -21.50 -18.99
N GLU A 499 16.65 -20.48 -18.83
CA GLU A 499 17.03 -19.16 -18.34
C GLU A 499 17.21 -19.14 -16.83
N TYR A 500 16.24 -19.67 -16.09
CA TYR A 500 16.22 -19.68 -14.63
C TYR A 500 17.39 -20.49 -14.05
N PHE A 501 17.69 -21.64 -14.65
CA PHE A 501 18.84 -22.48 -14.29
C PHE A 501 20.03 -22.28 -15.24
N SER A 502 20.30 -21.03 -15.64
CA SER A 502 21.41 -20.69 -16.54
C SER A 502 22.80 -21.05 -16.00
N SER A 503 22.93 -21.26 -14.68
CA SER A 503 24.17 -21.70 -14.03
C SER A 503 24.36 -23.23 -13.99
N TRP A 504 23.34 -24.01 -14.34
CA TRP A 504 23.40 -25.48 -14.36
C TRP A 504 23.95 -26.00 -15.69
N SER A 505 24.32 -27.27 -15.75
CA SER A 505 24.74 -27.88 -17.02
C SER A 505 23.59 -27.91 -18.03
N ASP A 506 23.92 -27.97 -19.33
CA ASP A 506 22.90 -28.02 -20.40
C ASP A 506 21.94 -29.20 -20.25
N GLU A 507 22.41 -30.33 -19.73
CA GLU A 507 21.60 -31.51 -19.47
C GLU A 507 20.61 -31.27 -18.32
N GLU A 508 21.06 -30.69 -17.20
CA GLU A 508 20.22 -30.44 -16.02
C GLU A 508 19.16 -29.37 -16.27
N ARG A 509 19.48 -28.33 -17.04
CA ARG A 509 18.53 -27.24 -17.37
C ARG A 509 17.63 -27.54 -18.57
N SER A 510 17.83 -28.68 -19.24
CA SER A 510 16.95 -29.12 -20.33
C SER A 510 15.57 -29.53 -19.80
N TRP A 511 14.56 -29.39 -20.65
CA TRP A 511 13.21 -29.86 -20.36
C TRP A 511 13.13 -31.38 -20.55
N ASN A 512 12.90 -32.09 -19.46
CA ASN A 512 12.92 -33.54 -19.38
C ASN A 512 11.51 -34.09 -19.15
N PRO A 513 11.27 -35.39 -19.44
CA PRO A 513 9.96 -35.99 -19.21
C PRO A 513 9.48 -35.84 -17.77
N GLY A 514 10.40 -35.92 -16.81
CA GLY A 514 10.10 -35.75 -15.38
C GLY A 514 9.54 -34.37 -15.02
N ASP A 515 9.93 -33.31 -15.74
CA ASP A 515 9.38 -31.97 -15.53
C ASP A 515 7.90 -31.95 -15.91
N MET A 516 7.56 -32.54 -17.07
CA MET A 516 6.17 -32.66 -17.54
C MET A 516 5.32 -33.52 -16.59
N LEU A 517 5.86 -34.64 -16.09
CA LEU A 517 5.19 -35.50 -15.11
C LEU A 517 4.93 -34.81 -13.77
N ASN A 518 5.75 -33.83 -13.39
CA ASN A 518 5.53 -33.06 -12.17
C ASN A 518 4.47 -31.98 -12.38
N ILE A 519 4.56 -31.18 -13.45
CA ILE A 519 3.65 -30.04 -13.62
C ILE A 519 2.22 -30.48 -13.94
N VAL A 520 2.02 -31.65 -14.59
CA VAL A 520 0.68 -32.20 -14.89
C VAL A 520 -0.12 -32.54 -13.63
N ILE A 521 0.57 -32.81 -12.51
CA ILE A 521 -0.04 -33.02 -11.19
C ILE A 521 0.14 -31.82 -10.25
N GLY A 522 0.65 -30.70 -10.75
CA GLY A 522 0.80 -29.46 -9.99
C GLY A 522 2.01 -29.41 -9.05
N GLN A 523 3.03 -30.22 -9.30
CA GLN A 523 4.29 -30.27 -8.55
C GLN A 523 5.46 -29.76 -9.43
N GLY A 524 6.65 -29.68 -8.84
CA GLY A 524 7.85 -29.18 -9.53
C GLY A 524 7.91 -27.65 -9.49
N ASP A 525 8.28 -27.03 -10.61
CA ASP A 525 8.50 -25.58 -10.70
C ASP A 525 7.23 -24.75 -10.96
N ILE A 526 6.05 -25.37 -10.98
CA ILE A 526 4.79 -24.63 -11.09
C ILE A 526 4.47 -23.94 -9.76
N LEU A 527 4.17 -22.64 -9.84
CA LEU A 527 3.75 -21.84 -8.69
C LEU A 527 2.46 -21.10 -9.02
N VAL A 528 1.50 -21.15 -8.11
CA VAL A 528 0.21 -20.45 -8.22
C VAL A 528 -0.09 -19.71 -6.92
N THR A 529 -0.91 -18.68 -7.01
CA THR A 529 -1.49 -18.05 -5.82
C THR A 529 -2.86 -18.66 -5.48
N PRO A 530 -3.28 -18.65 -4.21
CA PRO A 530 -4.64 -19.07 -3.84
C PRO A 530 -5.73 -18.30 -4.60
N LEU A 531 -5.51 -17.00 -4.88
CA LEU A 531 -6.43 -16.19 -5.67
C LEU A 531 -6.49 -16.66 -7.14
N GLN A 532 -5.35 -16.95 -7.79
CA GLN A 532 -5.35 -17.50 -9.15
C GLN A 532 -6.16 -18.79 -9.23
N MET A 533 -6.01 -19.68 -8.25
CA MET A 533 -6.78 -20.92 -8.21
C MET A 533 -8.27 -20.68 -7.92
N ALA A 534 -8.62 -19.71 -7.08
CA ALA A 534 -10.03 -19.32 -6.85
C ALA A 534 -10.67 -18.82 -8.17
N THR A 535 -9.98 -17.94 -8.90
CA THR A 535 -10.44 -17.41 -10.18
C THR A 535 -10.58 -18.50 -11.23
N ALA A 536 -9.60 -19.39 -11.37
CA ALA A 536 -9.66 -20.49 -12.33
C ALA A 536 -10.79 -21.49 -12.01
N TYR A 537 -11.05 -21.78 -10.73
CA TYR A 537 -12.19 -22.62 -10.32
C TYR A 537 -13.54 -21.91 -10.48
N ALA A 538 -13.60 -20.58 -10.36
CA ALA A 538 -14.78 -19.81 -10.75
C ALA A 538 -15.05 -19.92 -12.25
N GLY A 539 -13.99 -19.91 -13.06
CA GLY A 539 -14.08 -20.20 -14.48
C GLY A 539 -14.68 -21.58 -14.75
N ILE A 540 -14.15 -22.64 -14.13
CA ILE A 540 -14.73 -24.00 -14.25
C ILE A 540 -16.21 -23.99 -13.87
N ALA A 541 -16.53 -23.39 -12.71
CA ALA A 541 -17.89 -23.31 -12.20
C ALA A 541 -18.86 -22.59 -13.16
N ASN A 542 -18.40 -21.57 -13.89
CA ASN A 542 -19.20 -20.77 -14.81
C ASN A 542 -19.06 -21.16 -16.29
N GLY A 543 -18.58 -22.36 -16.61
CA GLY A 543 -18.48 -22.77 -18.01
C GLY A 543 -17.36 -22.10 -18.82
N GLY A 544 -16.32 -21.58 -18.16
CA GLY A 544 -15.18 -20.90 -18.77
C GLY A 544 -15.12 -19.40 -18.51
N LYS A 545 -16.21 -18.80 -17.97
CA LYS A 545 -16.27 -17.36 -17.71
C LYS A 545 -15.67 -16.99 -16.37
N GLU A 546 -14.67 -16.13 -16.41
CA GLU A 546 -14.02 -15.59 -15.24
C GLU A 546 -14.21 -14.07 -15.17
N TYR A 547 -14.42 -13.58 -13.96
CA TYR A 547 -14.57 -12.16 -13.68
C TYR A 547 -13.35 -11.65 -12.90
N VAL A 548 -13.05 -10.36 -13.04
CA VAL A 548 -11.94 -9.74 -12.31
C VAL A 548 -12.27 -9.79 -10.81
N PRO A 549 -11.45 -10.47 -9.97
CA PRO A 549 -11.66 -10.48 -8.54
C PRO A 549 -11.56 -9.05 -8.00
N HIS A 550 -12.45 -8.66 -7.09
CA HIS A 550 -12.41 -7.31 -6.53
C HIS A 550 -12.96 -7.25 -5.10
N VAL A 551 -12.45 -6.30 -4.32
CA VAL A 551 -12.93 -5.97 -2.98
C VAL A 551 -13.74 -4.67 -2.93
N PHE A 552 -13.65 -3.79 -3.92
CA PHE A 552 -14.40 -2.54 -3.95
C PHE A 552 -15.80 -2.71 -4.52
N LEU A 553 -16.82 -2.33 -3.75
CA LEU A 553 -18.21 -2.36 -4.18
C LEU A 553 -18.68 -0.98 -4.65
N SER A 554 -18.51 0.02 -3.79
CA SER A 554 -18.90 1.41 -4.09
C SER A 554 -18.14 2.42 -3.23
N ALA A 555 -18.19 3.69 -3.63
CA ALA A 555 -17.79 4.82 -2.81
C ALA A 555 -19.03 5.67 -2.53
N VAL A 556 -19.39 5.84 -1.28
CA VAL A 556 -20.55 6.65 -0.86
C VAL A 556 -20.17 8.13 -0.97
N SER A 557 -21.07 8.91 -1.57
CA SER A 557 -20.84 10.34 -1.81
C SER A 557 -20.69 11.13 -0.51
N ARG A 558 -19.85 12.17 -0.57
CA ARG A 558 -19.46 13.08 0.52
C ARG A 558 -20.64 13.79 1.21
N ASP A 559 -21.77 13.88 0.54
CA ASP A 559 -22.98 14.58 1.03
C ASP A 559 -24.09 13.59 1.49
N GLY A 560 -23.83 12.28 1.46
CA GLY A 560 -24.78 11.23 1.88
C GLY A 560 -25.84 10.86 0.83
N ASP A 561 -25.88 11.54 -0.31
CA ASP A 561 -26.77 11.23 -1.44
C ASP A 561 -26.17 10.12 -2.33
N GLY A 562 -26.34 8.87 -1.90
CA GLY A 562 -26.05 7.66 -2.70
C GLY A 562 -24.57 7.39 -2.99
N ASP A 563 -24.32 6.39 -3.85
CA ASP A 563 -22.97 6.02 -4.27
C ASP A 563 -22.44 6.99 -5.34
N ALA A 564 -21.31 7.66 -5.05
CA ALA A 564 -20.58 8.51 -5.99
C ALA A 564 -19.90 7.68 -7.10
N ALA A 565 -19.55 6.43 -6.81
CA ALA A 565 -19.03 5.47 -7.77
C ALA A 565 -19.42 4.05 -7.36
N SER A 566 -19.73 3.19 -8.31
CA SER A 566 -19.95 1.76 -8.09
C SER A 566 -19.05 0.94 -9.00
N TYR A 567 -18.60 -0.21 -8.51
CA TYR A 567 -17.84 -1.13 -9.32
C TYR A 567 -18.68 -1.64 -10.49
N GLN A 568 -18.07 -1.68 -11.66
CA GLN A 568 -18.68 -2.28 -12.85
C GLN A 568 -18.05 -3.65 -13.03
N VAL A 569 -18.88 -4.69 -12.96
CA VAL A 569 -18.43 -6.08 -13.14
C VAL A 569 -17.70 -6.21 -14.48
N LYS A 570 -16.46 -6.67 -14.44
CA LYS A 570 -15.61 -6.87 -15.61
C LYS A 570 -15.38 -8.35 -15.82
N GLU A 571 -15.72 -8.81 -17.02
CA GLU A 571 -15.24 -10.09 -17.49
C GLU A 571 -13.71 -10.02 -17.65
N LEU A 572 -13.02 -10.95 -17.01
CA LEU A 572 -11.57 -11.09 -17.10
C LEU A 572 -11.19 -11.90 -18.33
N ARG A 573 -11.89 -13.02 -18.55
CA ARG A 573 -11.68 -13.93 -19.68
C ARG A 573 -12.89 -14.85 -19.88
N ASP A 574 -13.10 -15.26 -21.12
CA ASP A 574 -14.04 -16.31 -21.51
C ASP A 574 -13.25 -17.47 -22.14
N VAL A 575 -12.86 -18.42 -21.30
CA VAL A 575 -12.05 -19.57 -21.68
C VAL A 575 -12.90 -20.55 -22.47
N GLN A 576 -12.68 -20.58 -23.78
CA GLN A 576 -13.39 -21.49 -24.67
C GLN A 576 -13.00 -22.94 -24.36
N VAL A 577 -13.98 -23.73 -23.91
CA VAL A 577 -13.87 -25.19 -23.81
C VAL A 577 -14.45 -25.79 -25.08
N ASN A 578 -13.69 -26.65 -25.76
CA ASN A 578 -14.05 -27.17 -27.08
C ASN A 578 -15.39 -27.93 -27.12
N ASN A 579 -15.77 -28.56 -26.00
CA ASN A 579 -16.93 -29.42 -25.93
C ASN A 579 -17.51 -29.42 -24.51
N GLU A 580 -18.82 -29.12 -24.39
CA GLU A 580 -19.54 -29.14 -23.10
C GLU A 580 -19.39 -30.48 -22.37
N SER A 581 -19.37 -31.60 -23.09
CA SER A 581 -19.21 -32.93 -22.47
C SER A 581 -17.83 -33.16 -21.83
N GLU A 582 -16.80 -32.42 -22.25
CA GLU A 582 -15.48 -32.45 -21.61
C GLU A 582 -15.50 -31.70 -20.28
N LEU A 583 -16.22 -30.58 -20.22
CA LEU A 583 -16.44 -29.83 -19.00
C LEU A 583 -17.34 -30.61 -18.03
N ASP A 584 -18.41 -31.25 -18.51
CA ASP A 584 -19.25 -32.14 -17.71
C ASP A 584 -18.43 -33.26 -17.07
N LEU A 585 -17.47 -33.84 -17.80
CA LEU A 585 -16.57 -34.86 -17.26
C LEU A 585 -15.77 -34.31 -16.07
N VAL A 586 -15.30 -33.06 -16.17
CA VAL A 586 -14.58 -32.38 -15.08
C VAL A 586 -15.51 -32.07 -13.91
N HIS A 587 -16.70 -31.52 -14.13
CA HIS A 587 -17.71 -31.27 -13.09
C HIS A 587 -18.05 -32.57 -12.33
N ASN A 588 -18.36 -33.64 -13.06
CA ASN A 588 -18.65 -34.95 -12.47
C ASN A 588 -17.44 -35.52 -11.70
N GLY A 589 -16.22 -35.30 -12.21
CA GLY A 589 -14.99 -35.67 -11.54
C GLY A 589 -14.86 -34.97 -10.18
N LEU A 590 -15.10 -33.65 -10.16
CA LEU A 590 -15.02 -32.78 -8.98
C LEU A 590 -16.13 -33.05 -7.94
N GLU A 591 -17.36 -33.32 -8.38
CA GLU A 591 -18.41 -33.81 -7.47
C GLU A 591 -18.05 -35.18 -6.89
N GLY A 592 -17.47 -36.07 -7.71
CA GLY A 592 -17.01 -37.38 -7.28
C GLY A 592 -15.95 -37.28 -6.17
N VAL A 593 -15.09 -36.27 -6.18
CA VAL A 593 -14.11 -36.04 -5.09
C VAL A 593 -14.83 -35.92 -3.74
N ILE A 594 -15.93 -35.18 -3.69
CA ILE A 594 -16.67 -34.94 -2.45
C ILE A 594 -17.43 -36.19 -1.99
N TYR A 595 -18.11 -36.87 -2.90
CA TYR A 595 -19.12 -37.87 -2.54
C TYR A 595 -18.71 -39.34 -2.80
N GLU A 596 -17.67 -39.58 -3.58
CA GLU A 596 -17.25 -40.93 -3.99
C GLU A 596 -15.83 -41.29 -3.52
N ALA A 597 -14.94 -40.31 -3.40
CA ALA A 597 -13.53 -40.58 -3.06
C ALA A 597 -13.36 -41.08 -1.62
N SER A 598 -14.20 -40.61 -0.69
CA SER A 598 -14.18 -41.04 0.71
C SER A 598 -15.55 -40.89 1.35
N SER A 599 -16.03 -41.93 2.03
CA SER A 599 -17.26 -41.87 2.82
C SER A 599 -17.15 -40.86 3.96
N SER A 600 -15.96 -40.69 4.54
CA SER A 600 -15.71 -39.68 5.57
C SER A 600 -15.93 -38.27 5.02
N MET A 601 -15.37 -37.97 3.85
CA MET A 601 -15.56 -36.68 3.19
C MET A 601 -17.03 -36.44 2.84
N ALA A 602 -17.68 -37.43 2.23
CA ALA A 602 -19.09 -37.35 1.86
C ALA A 602 -19.98 -36.99 3.06
N ASN A 603 -19.71 -37.58 4.23
CA ASN A 603 -20.47 -37.31 5.46
C ASN A 603 -20.36 -35.85 5.93
N HIS A 604 -19.19 -35.21 5.79
CA HIS A 604 -19.03 -33.80 6.14
C HIS A 604 -19.91 -32.89 5.28
N PHE A 605 -20.00 -33.14 3.97
CA PHE A 605 -20.72 -32.27 3.03
C PHE A 605 -22.21 -32.61 2.84
N SER A 606 -22.66 -33.78 3.28
CA SER A 606 -24.05 -34.24 3.09
C SER A 606 -25.10 -33.37 3.82
N SER A 607 -24.70 -32.57 4.80
CA SER A 607 -25.61 -31.72 5.59
C SER A 607 -25.83 -30.31 5.03
N LEU A 608 -25.12 -29.89 3.97
CA LEU A 608 -25.17 -28.51 3.45
C LEU A 608 -26.47 -28.14 2.71
N GLY A 609 -27.33 -29.11 2.39
CA GLY A 609 -28.56 -28.87 1.62
C GLY A 609 -28.34 -28.57 0.13
N VAL A 610 -27.10 -28.32 -0.29
CA VAL A 610 -26.66 -28.15 -1.68
C VAL A 610 -25.59 -29.17 -2.04
N ARG A 611 -25.44 -29.45 -3.34
CA ARG A 611 -24.32 -30.26 -3.86
C ARG A 611 -23.06 -29.42 -3.89
N VAL A 612 -21.92 -30.05 -3.62
CA VAL A 612 -20.59 -29.41 -3.67
C VAL A 612 -19.70 -30.18 -4.63
N ALA A 613 -18.94 -29.44 -5.42
CA ALA A 613 -17.87 -29.97 -6.25
C ALA A 613 -16.54 -29.39 -5.77
N GLY A 614 -15.47 -30.19 -5.79
CA GLY A 614 -14.19 -29.68 -5.31
C GLY A 614 -13.01 -30.60 -5.59
N LYS A 615 -11.83 -30.15 -5.17
CA LYS A 615 -10.58 -30.87 -5.33
C LYS A 615 -9.66 -30.65 -4.14
N SER A 616 -9.18 -31.75 -3.57
CA SER A 616 -8.07 -31.73 -2.62
C SER A 616 -6.71 -31.69 -3.34
N GLY A 617 -5.71 -31.13 -2.67
CA GLY A 617 -4.31 -31.19 -3.09
C GLY A 617 -3.36 -31.34 -1.90
N THR A 618 -2.27 -32.06 -2.15
CA THR A 618 -1.18 -32.24 -1.19
C THR A 618 0.12 -31.89 -1.91
N GLY A 619 0.66 -30.71 -1.61
CA GLY A 619 1.86 -30.14 -2.23
C GLY A 619 3.12 -30.59 -1.50
N GLN A 620 4.14 -31.00 -2.23
CA GLN A 620 5.37 -31.54 -1.63
C GLN A 620 6.51 -30.57 -1.84
N LYS A 621 7.25 -30.28 -0.78
CA LYS A 621 8.45 -29.44 -0.83
C LYS A 621 9.55 -30.06 0.01
N THR A 622 10.71 -30.28 -0.60
CA THR A 622 11.85 -30.89 0.07
C THR A 622 12.22 -30.14 1.35
N GLY A 623 12.20 -30.84 2.49
CA GLY A 623 12.57 -30.29 3.79
C GLY A 623 11.42 -29.67 4.61
N ASP A 624 10.23 -29.57 4.03
CA ASP A 624 9.01 -29.09 4.69
C ASP A 624 7.99 -30.25 4.83
N ASP A 625 7.02 -30.13 5.75
CA ASP A 625 5.82 -30.96 5.70
C ASP A 625 4.96 -30.61 4.47
N ASP A 626 4.04 -31.50 4.11
CA ASP A 626 3.16 -31.31 2.96
C ASP A 626 2.22 -30.10 3.10
N TYR A 627 1.98 -29.40 2.00
CA TYR A 627 1.07 -28.27 1.90
C TYR A 627 -0.34 -28.75 1.58
N SER A 628 -1.31 -28.36 2.41
CA SER A 628 -2.68 -28.86 2.34
C SER A 628 -3.58 -27.89 1.57
N TRP A 629 -4.09 -28.31 0.41
CA TRP A 629 -5.06 -27.57 -0.40
C TRP A 629 -6.44 -28.21 -0.39
N PHE A 630 -7.47 -27.38 -0.36
CA PHE A 630 -8.83 -27.78 -0.70
C PHE A 630 -9.54 -26.63 -1.40
N ILE A 631 -10.14 -26.90 -2.55
CA ILE A 631 -10.90 -25.92 -3.34
C ILE A 631 -12.25 -26.51 -3.65
N SER A 632 -13.31 -25.74 -3.50
CA SER A 632 -14.66 -26.17 -3.85
C SER A 632 -15.49 -25.04 -4.41
N TYR A 633 -16.49 -25.37 -5.22
CA TYR A 633 -17.61 -24.49 -5.48
C TYR A 633 -18.95 -25.13 -5.10
N ALA A 634 -19.87 -24.28 -4.70
CA ALA A 634 -21.21 -24.67 -4.29
C ALA A 634 -22.23 -23.55 -4.62
N PRO A 635 -23.47 -23.89 -5.01
CA PRO A 635 -23.93 -25.23 -5.39
C PRO A 635 -23.17 -25.81 -6.60
N ALA A 636 -23.20 -27.12 -6.82
CA ALA A 636 -22.51 -27.72 -7.98
C ALA A 636 -23.30 -27.53 -9.28
N ASP A 637 -24.62 -27.46 -9.19
CA ASP A 637 -25.58 -27.37 -10.28
C ASP A 637 -25.90 -25.92 -10.70
N GLU A 638 -25.90 -24.98 -9.75
CA GLU A 638 -26.00 -23.54 -10.01
C GLU A 638 -24.89 -22.80 -9.25
N PRO A 639 -23.63 -22.86 -9.71
CA PRO A 639 -22.52 -22.37 -8.91
C PRO A 639 -22.57 -20.89 -8.59
N LYS A 640 -22.27 -20.59 -7.33
CA LYS A 640 -22.26 -19.21 -6.81
C LYS A 640 -21.02 -18.88 -6.00
N TYR A 641 -20.60 -19.78 -5.10
CA TYR A 641 -19.47 -19.52 -4.22
C TYR A 641 -18.32 -20.46 -4.54
N VAL A 642 -17.12 -19.91 -4.73
CA VAL A 642 -15.86 -20.65 -4.74
C VAL A 642 -15.15 -20.38 -3.42
N VAL A 643 -14.75 -21.45 -2.73
CA VAL A 643 -13.98 -21.39 -1.50
C VAL A 643 -12.67 -22.14 -1.70
N VAL A 644 -11.56 -21.47 -1.39
CA VAL A 644 -10.20 -22.01 -1.42
C VAL A 644 -9.64 -21.95 -0.01
N THR A 645 -9.09 -23.06 0.49
CA THR A 645 -8.31 -23.09 1.72
C THR A 645 -6.95 -23.74 1.44
N LEU A 646 -5.90 -23.06 1.87
CA LEU A 646 -4.52 -23.53 1.85
C LEU A 646 -3.93 -23.44 3.27
N VAL A 647 -3.31 -24.52 3.72
CA VAL A 647 -2.51 -24.54 4.95
C VAL A 647 -1.09 -24.93 4.59
N GLU A 648 -0.14 -24.05 4.86
CA GLU A 648 1.28 -24.32 4.69
C GLU A 648 1.71 -25.41 5.67
N GLN A 649 2.39 -26.45 5.19
CA GLN A 649 2.84 -27.54 6.06
C GLN A 649 1.68 -28.13 6.89
N GLY A 650 0.50 -28.24 6.25
CA GLY A 650 -0.77 -28.68 6.85
C GLY A 650 -1.08 -30.17 6.70
N GLY A 651 -0.21 -30.92 6.00
CA GLY A 651 -0.44 -32.32 5.66
C GLY A 651 -1.39 -32.47 4.47
N PHE A 652 -2.35 -33.39 4.60
CA PHE A 652 -3.28 -33.74 3.51
C PHE A 652 -4.46 -32.77 3.36
N GLY A 653 -4.71 -32.35 2.12
CA GLY A 653 -5.81 -31.45 1.76
C GLY A 653 -7.21 -31.86 2.24
N SER A 654 -7.51 -33.16 2.16
CA SER A 654 -8.78 -33.76 2.59
C SER A 654 -8.97 -33.84 4.11
N THR A 655 -7.90 -33.60 4.89
CA THR A 655 -7.94 -33.69 6.35
C THR A 655 -7.90 -32.32 7.01
N SER A 656 -7.03 -31.42 6.53
CA SER A 656 -6.81 -30.11 7.16
C SER A 656 -7.58 -29.00 6.42
N ALA A 657 -7.19 -28.68 5.18
CA ALA A 657 -7.81 -27.57 4.43
C ALA A 657 -9.31 -27.75 4.18
N MET A 658 -9.77 -28.99 3.96
CA MET A 658 -11.18 -29.33 3.83
C MET A 658 -12.02 -28.80 5.01
N VAL A 659 -11.49 -28.84 6.23
CA VAL A 659 -12.20 -28.40 7.44
C VAL A 659 -12.49 -26.89 7.38
N GLY A 660 -11.52 -26.11 6.91
CA GLY A 660 -11.70 -24.67 6.73
C GLY A 660 -12.75 -24.36 5.66
N THR A 661 -12.62 -25.01 4.50
CA THR A 661 -13.58 -24.84 3.40
C THR A 661 -15.01 -25.24 3.80
N ARG A 662 -15.16 -26.41 4.45
CA ARG A 662 -16.46 -26.90 4.93
C ARG A 662 -17.06 -25.97 5.98
N TYR A 663 -16.25 -25.39 6.85
CA TYR A 663 -16.72 -24.42 7.85
C TYR A 663 -17.30 -23.17 7.19
N VAL A 664 -16.59 -22.58 6.22
CA VAL A 664 -17.06 -21.40 5.46
C VAL A 664 -18.39 -21.68 4.77
N LEU A 665 -18.48 -22.79 4.02
CA LEU A 665 -19.74 -23.19 3.39
C LEU A 665 -20.86 -23.45 4.41
N GLY A 666 -20.52 -23.98 5.59
CA GLY A 666 -21.48 -24.18 6.67
C GLY A 666 -22.07 -22.88 7.21
N VAL A 667 -21.27 -21.81 7.25
CA VAL A 667 -21.78 -20.48 7.62
C VAL A 667 -22.65 -19.89 6.50
N ILE A 668 -22.22 -20.02 5.24
CA ILE A 668 -22.98 -19.50 4.08
C ILE A 668 -24.36 -20.14 3.95
N TYR A 669 -24.46 -21.46 4.15
CA TYR A 669 -25.70 -22.23 4.01
C TYR A 669 -26.44 -22.48 5.33
N ASP A 670 -26.03 -21.83 6.42
CA ASP A 670 -26.60 -22.05 7.77
C ASP A 670 -26.67 -23.55 8.17
N ALA A 671 -25.62 -24.28 7.81
CA ALA A 671 -25.51 -25.73 7.93
C ALA A 671 -24.15 -26.10 8.58
N PRO A 672 -23.98 -25.86 9.89
CA PRO A 672 -22.74 -26.13 10.59
C PRO A 672 -22.37 -27.62 10.51
N ASP A 673 -21.08 -27.90 10.39
CA ASP A 673 -20.59 -29.27 10.39
C ASP A 673 -20.58 -29.82 11.82
N SER A 674 -21.30 -30.92 12.03
CA SER A 674 -21.39 -31.63 13.32
C SER A 674 -20.54 -32.90 13.34
N MET A 675 -19.89 -33.24 12.22
CA MET A 675 -19.06 -34.43 12.13
C MET A 675 -17.70 -34.18 12.77
N ALA A 676 -17.26 -35.13 13.60
CA ALA A 676 -15.88 -35.15 14.04
C ALA A 676 -14.98 -35.50 12.85
N VAL A 677 -13.96 -34.69 12.60
CA VAL A 677 -12.98 -34.96 11.55
C VAL A 677 -12.11 -36.14 12.02
N SER A 678 -12.51 -37.37 11.69
CA SER A 678 -11.67 -38.55 11.90
C SER A 678 -10.38 -38.35 11.11
N GLY A 679 -9.23 -38.44 11.78
CA GLY A 679 -7.95 -38.47 11.07
C GLY A 679 -7.98 -39.66 10.13
N GLY A 680 -8.07 -39.41 8.82
CA GLY A 680 -7.76 -40.46 7.86
C GLY A 680 -6.32 -40.84 8.10
N SER A 681 -6.07 -42.10 8.44
CA SER A 681 -4.76 -42.66 8.17
C SER A 681 -4.54 -42.47 6.68
N GLY A 682 -3.44 -41.83 6.32
CA GLY A 682 -2.89 -42.02 4.99
C GLY A 682 -2.54 -43.49 4.88
N ASP A 683 -3.47 -44.27 4.37
CA ASP A 683 -3.24 -45.61 3.82
C ASP A 683 -3.54 -45.55 2.33
#